data_AF-A0A1Q4W912-F1
#
_entry.id   AF-A0A1Q4W912-F1
#
_cell.length_a   1.000
_cell.length_b   1.000
_cell.length_c   1.000
_cell.angle_alpha   90.00
_cell.angle_beta   90.00
_cell.angle_gamma   90.00
#
_symmetry.space_group_name_H-M   'P 1'
#
loop_
_entity.id
_entity.type
_entity.pdbx_description
1 polymer ?
#
loop_
_entity_poly.entity_id
_entity_poly.type
_entity_poly.pdbx_seq_one_letter_code
_entity_poly.pdbx_strand_id
1 'polypeptide(L)'
;MTFNPATMNNNGLFPTYDFRTAELNWNYLKDKKITPDNFREAFPKWAFSMQTGQGPDGKETEEPPSGWSAYGGNDWWLHVQPRDAPDGKGVLTTVTGGQTAYGADPSIPGDPLLGAVVNLAGDSFPIADLTPEEQAGDGHFPRAAFHTSASMADNNPDSVWSPCFFARRIQIGSRTSPEGFFYGDIEDGLQLPARWQNFSRNLNLKGDVYRDGVGATVVQACVGRDNLHFTSDKSPLLNALKKEMDSQKARGIMMRYSVYLTHYFNALEFAGCKTQKERFEKLLDLWEQDRKAGNPPRRNTCLSRVVGTIGLWHESEPASVPGGRFLAPANSVKVLDSEKNPVDAWFGPAVAEVNRNAGGTRYVSLDLGATIPEKDASGDKETSFGTLELVVAGAATIETVAEIKPDVYDRSGYELTSGIIDVPVDGKVTDADLADGVLGIRCKPNAEQVTMLTEKVLTAQTELRSIYVDQSDKDRVVVVEVRDRGAIPTRKVGLVVQQYLPDPPPPMQNGSFWKKPEKKEEEVLTITKVGPVVNGRAEIGFTVVSGLEAPNLPVIAFFPYYLDGSPDVPPERVGFVGAPWSFVSAFYCCVRMLPFDDQLPEDFRKYCEEHHNDPVAAWDYVYKRVLYVYDMIFPVMKYYAALDLGDRTAVERNIDQILELSSVSMANSSLYMPVTRDLSSGKRKVLEMYRTLLRTGKPKEVTS
;
A
#
# COMPACT_ATOMS: atom_id res chain seq x y z
N MET A 1 3.86 2.51 -13.63
CA MET A 1 3.43 1.32 -12.88
C MET A 1 2.03 0.93 -13.33
N THR A 2 1.80 -0.36 -13.58
CA THR A 2 0.44 -0.91 -13.69
C THR A 2 -0.06 -1.28 -12.32
N PHE A 3 -1.36 -1.08 -12.11
CA PHE A 3 -2.08 -1.66 -10.99
C PHE A 3 -3.37 -2.26 -11.51
N ASN A 4 -3.63 -3.52 -11.16
CA ASN A 4 -4.70 -4.31 -11.74
C ASN A 4 -5.45 -5.06 -10.63
N PRO A 5 -6.21 -4.36 -9.77
CA PRO A 5 -6.94 -4.99 -8.68
C PRO A 5 -7.96 -5.97 -9.22
N ALA A 6 -8.34 -6.97 -8.43
CA ALA A 6 -9.34 -7.95 -8.83
C ALA A 6 -10.42 -8.16 -7.77
N THR A 7 -11.00 -7.06 -7.29
CA THR A 7 -12.01 -7.10 -6.23
C THR A 7 -13.27 -6.39 -6.67
N MET A 8 -14.41 -7.02 -6.43
CA MET A 8 -15.75 -6.41 -6.57
C MET A 8 -16.10 -5.55 -5.35
N ASN A 9 -15.12 -4.78 -4.88
CA ASN A 9 -15.28 -3.81 -3.82
C ASN A 9 -15.67 -2.46 -4.43
N ASN A 10 -16.98 -2.24 -4.57
CA ASN A 10 -17.52 -0.92 -4.92
C ASN A 10 -18.41 -0.36 -3.80
N ASN A 11 -18.03 -0.62 -2.55
CA ASN A 11 -18.82 -0.21 -1.38
C ASN A 11 -19.01 1.31 -1.25
N GLY A 12 -18.19 2.11 -1.96
CA GLY A 12 -18.38 3.55 -2.08
C GLY A 12 -19.70 3.95 -2.76
N LEU A 13 -20.29 3.08 -3.58
CA LEU A 13 -21.59 3.31 -4.23
C LEU A 13 -22.61 2.18 -3.97
N PHE A 14 -22.12 0.94 -3.93
CA PHE A 14 -22.93 -0.26 -3.72
C PHE A 14 -22.26 -1.14 -2.64
N PRO A 15 -22.75 -1.12 -1.39
CA PRO A 15 -22.14 -1.86 -0.29
C PRO A 15 -22.43 -3.36 -0.39
N THR A 16 -21.85 -4.04 -1.37
CA THR A 16 -22.11 -5.44 -1.72
C THR A 16 -21.39 -6.43 -0.81
N TYR A 17 -20.33 -5.99 -0.13
CA TYR A 17 -19.45 -6.82 0.70
C TYR A 17 -19.42 -6.28 2.15
N ASP A 18 -19.70 -7.10 3.15
CA ASP A 18 -19.43 -6.77 4.57
C ASP A 18 -18.01 -7.23 4.92
N PHE A 19 -17.08 -6.27 4.95
CA PHE A 19 -15.66 -6.53 5.21
C PHE A 19 -15.39 -7.08 6.61
N ARG A 20 -16.28 -6.84 7.57
CA ARG A 20 -16.11 -7.31 8.95
C ARG A 20 -16.24 -8.82 8.97
N THR A 21 -17.36 -9.34 8.45
CA THR A 21 -17.64 -10.78 8.45
C THR A 21 -17.05 -11.52 7.27
N ALA A 22 -16.48 -10.80 6.30
CA ALA A 22 -16.06 -11.33 5.02
C ALA A 22 -17.19 -12.12 4.34
N GLU A 23 -18.36 -11.48 4.23
CA GLU A 23 -19.56 -12.03 3.60
C GLU A 23 -20.16 -11.04 2.61
N LEU A 24 -20.97 -11.52 1.66
CA LEU A 24 -21.84 -10.62 0.91
C LEU A 24 -22.79 -9.89 1.88
N ASN A 25 -23.03 -8.60 1.66
CA ASN A 25 -23.93 -7.80 2.48
C ASN A 25 -25.39 -8.17 2.21
N TRP A 26 -25.86 -9.23 2.87
CA TRP A 26 -27.20 -9.79 2.66
C TRP A 26 -28.31 -8.80 2.99
N ASN A 27 -28.09 -7.91 3.96
CA ASN A 27 -29.06 -6.87 4.32
C ASN A 27 -29.30 -5.89 3.17
N TYR A 28 -28.25 -5.54 2.42
CA TYR A 28 -28.35 -4.69 1.25
C TYR A 28 -28.87 -5.47 0.03
N LEU A 29 -28.37 -6.69 -0.18
CA LEU A 29 -28.66 -7.49 -1.38
C LEU A 29 -30.08 -8.06 -1.44
N LYS A 30 -30.75 -8.25 -0.30
CA LYS A 30 -32.15 -8.73 -0.28
C LYS A 30 -33.10 -7.84 -1.08
N ASP A 31 -32.89 -6.53 -1.07
CA ASP A 31 -33.70 -5.55 -1.80
C ASP A 31 -33.47 -5.63 -3.31
N LYS A 32 -32.37 -6.28 -3.72
CA LYS A 32 -32.06 -6.60 -5.12
C LYS A 32 -32.52 -8.01 -5.51
N LYS A 33 -33.27 -8.69 -4.64
CA LYS A 33 -33.76 -10.08 -4.81
C LYS A 33 -32.62 -11.11 -4.92
N ILE A 34 -31.47 -10.79 -4.33
CA ILE A 34 -30.31 -11.67 -4.22
C ILE A 34 -30.30 -12.24 -2.81
N THR A 35 -30.30 -13.57 -2.69
CA THR A 35 -30.42 -14.30 -1.42
C THR A 35 -29.32 -15.36 -1.32
N PRO A 36 -29.06 -15.92 -0.11
CA PRO A 36 -28.15 -17.05 0.05
C PRO A 36 -28.48 -18.29 -0.80
N ASP A 37 -29.72 -18.42 -1.28
CA ASP A 37 -30.13 -19.56 -2.10
C ASP A 37 -29.91 -19.34 -3.61
N ASN A 38 -29.90 -18.09 -4.08
CA ASN A 38 -29.83 -17.78 -5.52
C ASN A 38 -28.58 -16.96 -5.93
N PHE A 39 -27.72 -16.56 -4.97
CA PHE A 39 -26.65 -15.59 -5.22
C PHE A 39 -25.74 -15.99 -6.38
N ARG A 40 -25.43 -17.28 -6.53
CA ARG A 40 -24.50 -17.76 -7.56
C ARG A 40 -24.97 -17.41 -8.98
N GLU A 41 -26.28 -17.36 -9.21
CA GLU A 41 -26.85 -16.93 -10.48
C GLU A 41 -27.19 -15.44 -10.48
N ALA A 42 -27.83 -14.95 -9.41
CA ALA A 42 -28.40 -13.61 -9.37
C ALA A 42 -27.34 -12.52 -9.16
N PHE A 43 -26.34 -12.75 -8.30
CA PHE A 43 -25.34 -11.74 -7.95
C PHE A 43 -24.44 -11.38 -9.15
N PRO A 44 -23.81 -12.32 -9.88
CA PRO A 44 -23.01 -11.95 -11.04
C PRO A 44 -23.82 -11.21 -12.12
N LYS A 45 -25.05 -11.66 -12.39
CA LYS A 45 -25.94 -11.00 -13.37
C LYS A 45 -26.22 -9.54 -13.01
N TRP A 46 -26.45 -9.27 -11.72
CA TRP A 46 -26.70 -7.92 -11.23
C TRP A 46 -25.42 -7.09 -11.15
N ALA A 47 -24.34 -7.64 -10.61
CA ALA A 47 -23.12 -6.90 -10.36
C ALA A 47 -22.33 -6.54 -11.63
N PHE A 48 -22.44 -7.34 -12.69
CA PHE A 48 -21.91 -7.05 -14.02
C PHE A 48 -22.98 -6.41 -14.94
N SER A 49 -23.84 -5.57 -14.38
CA SER A 49 -24.82 -4.78 -15.14
C SER A 49 -24.82 -3.34 -14.65
N MET A 50 -25.14 -2.40 -15.53
CA MET A 50 -25.29 -0.99 -15.13
C MET A 50 -26.38 -0.83 -14.08
N GLN A 51 -26.04 -0.18 -12.98
CA GLN A 51 -26.98 0.15 -11.91
C GLN A 51 -26.90 1.65 -11.61
N THR A 52 -27.99 2.21 -11.11
CA THR A 52 -28.01 3.58 -10.58
C THR A 52 -27.77 3.52 -9.08
N GLY A 53 -26.73 4.21 -8.63
CA GLY A 53 -26.42 4.42 -7.21
C GLY A 53 -26.35 5.90 -6.87
N GLN A 54 -26.26 6.22 -5.59
CA GLN A 54 -26.10 7.60 -5.12
C GLN A 54 -24.68 7.81 -4.61
N GLY A 55 -23.92 8.70 -5.27
CA GLY A 55 -22.55 9.02 -4.91
C GLY A 55 -22.43 9.74 -3.56
N PRO A 56 -21.20 9.92 -3.05
CA PRO A 56 -20.95 10.63 -1.79
C PRO A 56 -21.42 12.09 -1.80
N ASP A 57 -21.51 12.71 -2.97
CA ASP A 57 -22.03 14.08 -3.14
C ASP A 57 -23.57 14.13 -3.25
N GLY A 58 -24.23 12.98 -3.05
CA GLY A 58 -25.67 12.83 -3.13
C GLY A 58 -26.22 12.75 -4.56
N LYS A 59 -25.37 12.82 -5.60
CA LYS A 59 -25.82 12.75 -7.00
C LYS A 59 -25.95 11.32 -7.47
N GLU A 60 -26.93 11.08 -8.33
CA GLU A 60 -27.06 9.79 -9.01
C GLU A 60 -25.88 9.56 -9.96
N THR A 61 -25.30 8.37 -9.87
CA THR A 61 -24.23 7.90 -10.74
C THR A 61 -24.62 6.55 -11.30
N GLU A 62 -24.37 6.34 -12.59
CA GLU A 62 -24.58 5.06 -13.25
C GLU A 62 -23.25 4.34 -13.45
N GLU A 63 -23.07 3.21 -12.78
CA GLU A 63 -21.92 2.31 -12.92
C GLU A 63 -22.29 0.88 -12.47
N PRO A 64 -21.55 -0.16 -12.89
CA PRO A 64 -21.82 -1.51 -12.42
C PRO A 64 -21.38 -1.69 -10.95
N PRO A 65 -22.12 -2.47 -10.14
CA PRO A 65 -21.71 -2.79 -8.77
C PRO A 65 -20.37 -3.49 -8.66
N SER A 66 -19.90 -4.15 -9.71
CA SER A 66 -18.55 -4.70 -9.77
C SER A 66 -17.46 -3.63 -9.65
N GLY A 67 -17.76 -2.36 -9.98
CA GLY A 67 -16.78 -1.27 -10.04
C GLY A 67 -15.71 -1.52 -11.11
N TRP A 68 -14.74 -0.61 -11.24
CA TRP A 68 -13.63 -0.75 -12.20
C TRP A 68 -12.63 -1.85 -11.79
N SER A 69 -12.55 -2.17 -10.50
CA SER A 69 -11.56 -3.07 -9.89
C SER A 69 -11.91 -4.55 -10.01
N ALA A 70 -13.13 -4.92 -10.41
CA ALA A 70 -13.46 -6.33 -10.66
C ALA A 70 -12.76 -6.91 -11.88
N TYR A 71 -12.31 -6.05 -12.79
CA TYR A 71 -11.85 -6.43 -14.12
C TYR A 71 -10.35 -6.64 -14.19
N GLY A 72 -9.64 -6.75 -13.07
CA GLY A 72 -8.20 -6.98 -13.06
C GLY A 72 -7.77 -8.37 -12.61
N GLY A 73 -6.45 -8.57 -12.65
CA GLY A 73 -5.73 -9.83 -12.44
C GLY A 73 -5.02 -9.94 -11.10
N ASN A 74 -5.25 -8.97 -10.22
CA ASN A 74 -4.63 -8.79 -8.90
C ASN A 74 -3.11 -8.63 -8.92
N ASP A 75 -2.60 -8.03 -9.98
CA ASP A 75 -1.17 -7.82 -10.18
C ASP A 75 -0.81 -6.35 -10.28
N TRP A 76 0.43 -6.05 -9.94
CA TRP A 76 1.03 -4.76 -10.24
C TRP A 76 2.45 -4.95 -10.73
N TRP A 77 2.86 -4.05 -11.61
CA TRP A 77 4.16 -4.11 -12.25
C TRP A 77 4.74 -2.71 -12.40
N LEU A 78 6.06 -2.63 -12.42
CA LEU A 78 6.74 -1.42 -12.86
C LEU A 78 6.79 -1.28 -14.39
N HIS A 79 6.15 -2.17 -15.13
CA HIS A 79 6.04 -2.10 -16.58
C HIS A 79 4.68 -2.59 -17.10
N VAL A 80 4.32 -2.18 -18.30
CA VAL A 80 3.10 -2.54 -19.02
C VAL A 80 3.53 -3.24 -20.28
N GLN A 81 2.94 -4.39 -20.58
CA GLN A 81 3.15 -5.00 -21.88
C GLN A 81 2.46 -4.19 -22.98
N PRO A 82 2.99 -4.18 -24.21
CA PRO A 82 2.35 -3.58 -25.39
C PRO A 82 0.84 -3.84 -25.51
N ARG A 83 0.43 -5.10 -25.33
CA ARG A 83 -0.98 -5.51 -25.43
C ARG A 83 -1.90 -4.86 -24.38
N ASP A 84 -1.32 -4.47 -23.25
CA ASP A 84 -2.03 -3.92 -22.08
C ASP A 84 -1.84 -2.39 -22.01
N ALA A 85 -1.17 -1.78 -23.00
CA ALA A 85 -0.85 -0.37 -23.03
C ALA A 85 -1.80 0.44 -23.93
N PRO A 86 -2.14 1.68 -23.55
CA PRO A 86 -2.99 2.62 -24.29
C PRO A 86 -2.61 2.91 -25.73
N ASP A 87 -1.38 2.61 -26.15
CA ASP A 87 -0.85 2.93 -27.47
C ASP A 87 -0.27 1.70 -28.18
N GLY A 88 -0.42 0.51 -27.57
CA GLY A 88 0.15 -0.72 -28.09
C GLY A 88 1.67 -0.82 -27.96
N LYS A 89 2.35 0.07 -27.22
CA LYS A 89 3.83 0.11 -27.13
C LYS A 89 4.41 -0.34 -25.78
N GLY A 90 3.58 -0.42 -24.75
CA GLY A 90 4.04 -0.72 -23.39
C GLY A 90 4.54 0.53 -22.68
N VAL A 91 4.65 0.47 -21.36
CA VAL A 91 5.29 1.53 -20.57
C VAL A 91 6.31 0.87 -19.67
N LEU A 92 7.54 1.37 -19.65
CA LEU A 92 8.62 0.84 -18.82
C LEU A 92 8.98 1.87 -17.75
N THR A 93 9.19 1.41 -16.52
CA THR A 93 9.93 2.20 -15.52
C THR A 93 11.41 1.95 -15.75
N THR A 94 12.17 3.01 -15.97
CA THR A 94 13.60 2.95 -16.29
C THR A 94 14.40 3.88 -15.39
N VAL A 95 15.70 3.61 -15.28
CA VAL A 95 16.64 4.51 -14.62
C VAL A 95 16.89 5.73 -15.52
N THR A 96 16.72 6.93 -14.97
CA THR A 96 16.86 8.20 -15.69
C THR A 96 18.11 9.00 -15.30
N GLY A 97 18.74 8.67 -14.18
CA GLY A 97 19.92 9.36 -13.65
C GLY A 97 20.40 8.79 -12.32
N GLY A 98 21.35 9.46 -11.68
CA GLY A 98 21.83 9.16 -10.34
C GLY A 98 22.96 10.10 -9.89
N GLN A 99 23.18 10.22 -8.59
CA GLN A 99 24.21 11.09 -8.01
C GLN A 99 25.29 10.25 -7.33
N THR A 100 26.55 10.70 -7.44
CA THR A 100 27.69 10.05 -6.78
C THR A 100 28.24 10.85 -5.59
N ALA A 101 27.75 12.08 -5.39
CA ALA A 101 28.11 12.94 -4.29
C ALA A 101 26.98 13.95 -4.02
N TYR A 102 26.93 14.49 -2.79
CA TYR A 102 25.95 15.52 -2.43
C TYR A 102 26.12 16.78 -3.28
N GLY A 103 24.99 17.34 -3.70
CA GLY A 103 24.94 18.54 -4.55
C GLY A 103 25.48 18.33 -5.97
N ALA A 104 25.83 17.10 -6.36
CA ALA A 104 26.21 16.79 -7.73
C ALA A 104 24.98 16.77 -8.64
N ASP A 105 25.17 17.11 -9.91
CA ASP A 105 24.14 16.93 -10.93
C ASP A 105 23.82 15.42 -11.07
N PRO A 106 22.54 15.02 -11.04
CA PRO A 106 22.13 13.62 -11.21
C PRO A 106 22.36 13.08 -12.64
N SER A 107 22.83 13.89 -13.59
CA SER A 107 23.24 13.42 -14.90
C SER A 107 24.62 12.76 -14.84
N ILE A 108 24.65 11.44 -15.07
CA ILE A 108 25.89 10.68 -15.30
C ILE A 108 25.86 10.12 -16.73
N PRO A 109 26.20 10.94 -17.74
CA PRO A 109 26.15 10.53 -19.13
C PRO A 109 26.97 9.26 -19.38
N GLY A 110 26.37 8.29 -20.07
CA GLY A 110 27.07 7.07 -20.49
C GLY A 110 27.13 5.95 -19.46
N ASP A 111 26.48 6.08 -18.29
CA ASP A 111 26.32 4.93 -17.40
C ASP A 111 25.41 3.86 -18.06
N PRO A 112 25.82 2.57 -18.09
CA PRO A 112 25.04 1.51 -18.72
C PRO A 112 23.70 1.21 -18.02
N LEU A 113 23.47 1.75 -16.81
CA LEU A 113 22.16 1.69 -16.18
C LEU A 113 21.15 2.67 -16.76
N LEU A 114 21.56 3.74 -17.46
CA LEU A 114 20.59 4.69 -18.02
C LEU A 114 19.69 3.99 -19.04
N GLY A 115 18.38 4.10 -18.85
CA GLY A 115 17.37 3.39 -19.65
C GLY A 115 17.17 1.92 -19.27
N ALA A 116 17.95 1.38 -18.32
CA ALA A 116 17.74 0.03 -17.82
C ALA A 116 16.39 -0.07 -17.09
N VAL A 117 15.68 -1.18 -17.33
CA VAL A 117 14.36 -1.43 -16.75
C VAL A 117 14.48 -1.73 -15.26
N VAL A 118 13.60 -1.15 -14.46
CA VAL A 118 13.41 -1.49 -13.04
C VAL A 118 12.23 -2.45 -12.92
N ASN A 119 12.40 -3.53 -12.17
CA ASN A 119 11.40 -4.57 -12.00
C ASN A 119 11.20 -4.92 -10.52
N LEU A 120 9.95 -5.23 -10.18
CA LEU A 120 9.53 -5.77 -8.90
C LEU A 120 8.78 -7.08 -9.18
N ALA A 121 9.30 -8.16 -8.64
CA ALA A 121 8.75 -9.50 -8.85
C ALA A 121 8.13 -10.03 -7.55
N GLY A 122 7.06 -10.80 -7.69
CA GLY A 122 6.47 -11.57 -6.60
C GLY A 122 7.24 -12.86 -6.31
N ASP A 123 6.69 -13.64 -5.39
CA ASP A 123 7.20 -14.96 -5.05
C ASP A 123 7.08 -15.94 -6.23
N SER A 124 7.78 -17.06 -6.13
CA SER A 124 7.78 -18.11 -7.14
C SER A 124 7.19 -19.39 -6.59
N PHE A 125 6.52 -20.16 -7.44
CA PHE A 125 6.23 -21.56 -7.15
C PHE A 125 7.46 -22.42 -7.48
N PRO A 126 7.85 -23.38 -6.61
CA PRO A 126 8.62 -24.52 -7.06
C PRO A 126 7.73 -25.37 -7.99
N ILE A 127 8.12 -25.56 -9.24
CA ILE A 127 7.46 -26.53 -10.12
C ILE A 127 7.81 -27.93 -9.62
N ALA A 128 6.81 -28.65 -9.09
CA ALA A 128 6.98 -29.96 -8.46
C ALA A 128 7.49 -31.06 -9.39
N ASP A 129 7.34 -30.90 -10.71
CA ASP A 129 7.70 -31.91 -11.73
C ASP A 129 9.09 -31.72 -12.34
N LEU A 130 9.92 -30.82 -11.81
CA LEU A 130 11.28 -30.62 -12.31
C LEU A 130 12.31 -31.33 -11.44
N THR A 131 13.30 -31.93 -12.08
CA THR A 131 14.41 -32.59 -11.38
C THR A 131 15.20 -31.58 -10.53
N PRO A 132 15.92 -32.00 -9.46
CA PRO A 132 16.76 -31.11 -8.67
C PRO A 132 17.76 -30.28 -9.49
N GLU A 133 18.23 -30.80 -10.63
CA GLU A 133 19.11 -30.07 -11.56
C GLU A 133 18.36 -29.02 -12.40
N GLU A 134 17.09 -29.26 -12.74
CA GLU A 134 16.21 -28.29 -13.41
C GLU A 134 15.68 -27.21 -12.46
N GLN A 135 15.48 -27.56 -11.19
CA GLN A 135 15.15 -26.64 -10.10
C GLN A 135 16.37 -25.81 -9.65
N ALA A 136 17.58 -26.39 -9.67
CA ALA A 136 18.80 -25.70 -9.22
C ALA A 136 19.18 -24.49 -10.09
N GLY A 137 18.85 -24.51 -11.39
CA GLY A 137 19.34 -23.48 -12.30
C GLY A 137 20.86 -23.29 -12.17
N ASP A 138 21.37 -22.09 -12.50
CA ASP A 138 22.79 -21.74 -12.34
C ASP A 138 23.18 -21.36 -10.89
N GLY A 139 22.45 -21.86 -9.89
CA GLY A 139 22.68 -21.57 -8.47
C GLY A 139 22.16 -20.20 -8.00
N HIS A 140 21.57 -19.41 -8.89
CA HIS A 140 21.08 -18.06 -8.57
C HIS A 140 19.66 -17.77 -9.08
N PHE A 141 19.22 -18.40 -10.17
CA PHE A 141 17.83 -18.38 -10.62
C PHE A 141 17.41 -19.80 -11.05
N PRO A 142 16.40 -20.42 -10.43
CA PRO A 142 15.78 -21.61 -11.00
C PRO A 142 15.25 -21.26 -12.40
N ARG A 143 15.70 -21.96 -13.46
CA ARG A 143 15.05 -21.88 -14.79
C ARG A 143 13.55 -22.25 -14.72
N ALA A 144 13.19 -22.96 -13.65
CA ALA A 144 11.89 -23.47 -13.25
C ALA A 144 10.93 -22.45 -12.61
N ALA A 145 11.41 -21.34 -12.09
CA ALA A 145 10.58 -20.47 -11.25
C ALA A 145 9.94 -19.37 -12.10
N PHE A 146 8.66 -19.54 -12.45
CA PHE A 146 7.84 -18.39 -12.79
C PHE A 146 7.70 -17.53 -11.53
N HIS A 147 8.45 -16.44 -11.46
CA HIS A 147 8.14 -15.37 -10.51
C HIS A 147 6.75 -14.85 -10.87
N THR A 148 5.82 -14.89 -9.92
CA THR A 148 4.52 -14.26 -10.12
C THR A 148 4.67 -12.75 -10.11
N SER A 149 3.61 -12.05 -10.49
CA SER A 149 3.53 -10.62 -10.26
C SER A 149 3.61 -10.31 -8.76
N ALA A 150 4.11 -9.13 -8.44
CA ALA A 150 3.86 -8.55 -7.12
C ALA A 150 2.34 -8.33 -6.95
N SER A 151 1.88 -8.35 -5.70
CA SER A 151 0.45 -8.18 -5.37
C SER A 151 0.24 -7.01 -4.41
N MET A 152 -1.01 -6.57 -4.29
CA MET A 152 -1.44 -5.57 -3.33
C MET A 152 -2.73 -6.06 -2.67
N ALA A 153 -2.91 -5.73 -1.41
CA ALA A 153 -4.18 -5.88 -0.73
C ALA A 153 -4.38 -4.77 0.28
N ASP A 154 -5.63 -4.36 0.44
CA ASP A 154 -6.02 -3.47 1.53
C ASP A 154 -6.19 -4.29 2.80
N ASN A 155 -5.54 -3.85 3.89
CA ASN A 155 -5.78 -4.47 5.19
C ASN A 155 -7.24 -4.24 5.60
N ASN A 156 -7.72 -3.01 5.55
CA ASN A 156 -9.13 -2.67 5.64
C ASN A 156 -9.66 -2.25 4.25
N PRO A 157 -10.42 -3.11 3.55
CA PRO A 157 -10.88 -2.80 2.21
C PRO A 157 -11.99 -1.74 2.15
N ASP A 158 -12.54 -1.31 3.28
CA ASP A 158 -13.46 -0.16 3.36
C ASP A 158 -12.73 1.19 3.42
N SER A 159 -11.40 1.16 3.46
CA SER A 159 -10.58 2.35 3.73
C SER A 159 -9.49 2.55 2.69
N VAL A 160 -9.19 3.82 2.45
CA VAL A 160 -8.12 4.18 1.52
C VAL A 160 -6.73 4.01 2.13
N TRP A 161 -6.55 4.15 3.44
CA TRP A 161 -5.24 4.33 4.12
C TRP A 161 -4.47 3.05 4.47
N SER A 162 -5.01 1.88 4.12
CA SER A 162 -4.48 0.58 4.50
C SER A 162 -3.90 -0.35 3.39
N PRO A 163 -3.74 0.07 2.11
CA PRO A 163 -3.02 -0.70 1.11
C PRO A 163 -1.64 -1.16 1.58
N CYS A 164 -1.36 -2.43 1.31
CA CYS A 164 -0.06 -3.04 1.49
C CYS A 164 0.35 -3.75 0.21
N PHE A 165 1.61 -3.57 -0.19
CA PHE A 165 2.21 -4.24 -1.33
C PHE A 165 3.05 -5.43 -0.87
N PHE A 166 3.10 -6.46 -1.71
CA PHE A 166 3.82 -7.70 -1.46
C PHE A 166 4.65 -8.03 -2.69
N ALA A 167 5.96 -8.12 -2.49
CA ALA A 167 6.95 -8.44 -3.52
C ALA A 167 8.09 -9.24 -2.89
N ARG A 168 8.77 -10.04 -3.71
CA ARG A 168 9.91 -10.87 -3.32
C ARG A 168 11.25 -10.24 -3.66
N ARG A 169 11.34 -9.58 -4.82
CA ARG A 169 12.63 -9.21 -5.43
C ARG A 169 12.57 -7.85 -6.12
N ILE A 170 13.66 -7.10 -5.97
CA ILE A 170 13.97 -5.88 -6.73
C ILE A 170 15.03 -6.21 -7.77
N GLN A 171 14.89 -5.68 -8.99
CA GLN A 171 15.87 -5.84 -10.05
C GLN A 171 15.99 -4.56 -10.88
N ILE A 172 17.22 -4.21 -11.27
CA ILE A 172 17.53 -3.20 -12.28
C ILE A 172 18.35 -3.84 -13.39
N GLY A 173 17.97 -3.57 -14.64
CA GLY A 173 18.61 -4.14 -15.81
C GLY A 173 18.24 -5.60 -16.00
N SER A 174 18.99 -6.27 -16.86
CA SER A 174 18.77 -7.67 -17.22
C SER A 174 20.08 -8.44 -17.17
N ARG A 175 20.03 -9.73 -16.85
CA ARG A 175 21.16 -10.67 -16.99
C ARG A 175 21.73 -10.70 -18.41
N THR A 176 20.90 -10.40 -19.41
CA THR A 176 21.31 -10.31 -20.81
C THR A 176 22.00 -8.99 -21.15
N SER A 177 22.03 -8.03 -20.22
CA SER A 177 22.82 -6.79 -20.30
C SER A 177 24.07 -6.95 -19.44
N PRO A 178 25.18 -7.45 -19.99
CA PRO A 178 26.42 -7.66 -19.23
C PRO A 178 27.07 -6.34 -18.79
N GLU A 179 26.53 -5.19 -19.20
CA GLU A 179 27.11 -3.88 -18.93
C GLU A 179 26.69 -3.31 -17.57
N GLY A 180 25.60 -3.78 -16.97
CA GLY A 180 25.19 -3.37 -15.63
C GLY A 180 23.83 -3.93 -15.25
N PHE A 181 23.79 -4.78 -14.24
CA PHE A 181 22.54 -5.17 -13.59
C PHE A 181 22.76 -5.43 -12.10
N PHE A 182 21.69 -5.34 -11.34
CA PHE A 182 21.66 -5.67 -9.92
C PHE A 182 20.29 -6.27 -9.58
N TYR A 183 20.26 -7.22 -8.64
CA TYR A 183 19.02 -7.70 -8.05
C TYR A 183 19.23 -8.06 -6.58
N GLY A 184 18.12 -8.07 -5.84
CA GLY A 184 18.15 -8.60 -4.49
C GLY A 184 16.77 -8.92 -3.93
N ASP A 185 16.80 -9.85 -2.98
CA ASP A 185 15.64 -10.48 -2.39
C ASP A 185 15.23 -9.73 -1.11
N ILE A 186 14.01 -9.18 -1.14
CA ILE A 186 13.39 -8.46 -0.02
C ILE A 186 13.34 -9.40 1.20
N GLU A 187 13.59 -8.88 2.40
CA GLU A 187 13.57 -9.70 3.62
C GLU A 187 12.23 -10.45 3.76
N ASP A 188 12.29 -11.75 4.05
CA ASP A 188 11.10 -12.58 4.18
C ASP A 188 10.17 -12.02 5.27
N GLY A 189 8.88 -11.93 4.95
CA GLY A 189 7.88 -11.39 5.87
C GLY A 189 7.82 -9.86 5.93
N LEU A 190 8.66 -9.12 5.18
CA LEU A 190 8.55 -7.67 5.10
C LEU A 190 7.32 -7.27 4.27
N GLN A 191 6.41 -6.53 4.92
CA GLN A 191 5.31 -5.85 4.25
C GLN A 191 5.79 -4.52 3.67
N LEU A 192 5.25 -4.11 2.52
CA LEU A 192 5.51 -2.82 1.91
C LEU A 192 4.26 -1.94 2.02
N PRO A 193 3.92 -1.40 3.21
CA PRO A 193 2.75 -0.56 3.38
C PRO A 193 2.83 0.73 2.56
N ALA A 194 1.68 1.16 2.05
CA ALA A 194 1.50 2.49 1.49
C ALA A 194 1.67 3.56 2.59
N ARG A 195 2.73 4.38 2.49
CA ARG A 195 3.03 5.49 3.41
C ARG A 195 2.61 6.82 2.82
N TRP A 196 2.26 7.77 3.70
CA TRP A 196 1.92 9.15 3.34
C TRP A 196 0.91 9.25 2.21
N GLN A 197 -0.15 8.46 2.32
CA GLN A 197 -1.18 8.47 1.33
C GLN A 197 -1.83 9.85 1.24
N ASN A 198 -1.80 10.47 0.08
CA ASN A 198 -2.13 11.87 -0.07
C ASN A 198 -3.11 12.08 -1.23
N PHE A 199 -4.38 12.28 -0.89
CA PHE A 199 -5.44 12.61 -1.86
C PHE A 199 -5.47 14.10 -2.23
N SER A 200 -4.62 14.92 -1.62
CA SER A 200 -4.37 16.31 -2.04
C SER A 200 -3.16 16.42 -2.97
N ARG A 201 -2.51 15.29 -3.31
CA ARG A 201 -1.35 15.31 -4.21
C ARG A 201 -1.73 15.66 -5.64
N ASN A 202 -2.85 15.16 -6.17
CA ASN A 202 -3.29 15.54 -7.50
C ASN A 202 -4.54 16.41 -7.37
N LEU A 203 -4.40 17.71 -7.58
CA LEU A 203 -5.44 18.70 -7.31
C LEU A 203 -6.64 18.60 -8.27
N ASN A 204 -6.45 17.95 -9.41
CA ASN A 204 -7.47 17.72 -10.44
C ASN A 204 -8.17 19.02 -10.88
N LEU A 205 -7.41 20.09 -11.08
CA LEU A 205 -7.92 21.43 -11.37
C LEU A 205 -8.73 21.53 -12.68
N LYS A 206 -8.62 20.53 -13.57
CA LYS A 206 -9.39 20.40 -14.81
C LYS A 206 -10.52 19.37 -14.76
N GLY A 207 -10.63 18.61 -13.67
CA GLY A 207 -11.59 17.50 -13.55
C GLY A 207 -11.29 16.32 -14.50
N ASP A 208 -10.07 16.20 -15.02
CA ASP A 208 -9.66 15.19 -15.99
C ASP A 208 -9.01 13.93 -15.37
N VAL A 209 -8.79 13.93 -14.05
CA VAL A 209 -8.38 12.78 -13.26
C VAL A 209 -9.64 12.08 -12.72
N TYR A 210 -9.75 10.78 -12.99
CA TYR A 210 -10.87 9.98 -12.50
C TYR A 210 -10.76 9.72 -10.99
N ARG A 211 -11.81 10.06 -10.22
CA ARG A 211 -12.09 9.70 -8.81
C ARG A 211 -10.87 9.32 -7.97
N ASP A 212 -10.49 8.04 -7.95
CA ASP A 212 -9.47 7.47 -7.06
C ASP A 212 -8.03 7.79 -7.54
N GLY A 213 -7.89 8.24 -8.78
CA GLY A 213 -6.62 8.62 -9.41
C GLY A 213 -5.97 9.86 -8.81
N VAL A 214 -6.72 10.60 -7.98
CA VAL A 214 -6.17 11.74 -7.24
C VAL A 214 -5.28 11.30 -6.06
N GLY A 215 -5.42 10.05 -5.62
CA GLY A 215 -4.59 9.46 -4.58
C GLY A 215 -3.15 9.27 -5.01
N ALA A 216 -2.27 9.24 -4.02
CA ALA A 216 -0.86 8.94 -4.20
C ALA A 216 -0.29 8.36 -2.92
N THR A 217 0.83 7.63 -3.01
CA THR A 217 1.50 7.03 -1.86
C THR A 217 3.00 6.97 -2.09
N VAL A 218 3.76 6.88 -0.99
CA VAL A 218 5.15 6.44 -0.99
C VAL A 218 5.20 4.96 -0.64
N VAL A 219 6.06 4.22 -1.33
CA VAL A 219 6.40 2.83 -1.00
C VAL A 219 7.92 2.75 -0.86
N GLN A 220 8.37 2.01 0.15
CA GLN A 220 9.77 1.77 0.41
C GLN A 220 10.00 0.27 0.60
N ALA A 221 11.00 -0.25 -0.10
CA ALA A 221 11.44 -1.64 0.01
C ALA A 221 12.95 -1.66 0.28
N CYS A 222 13.36 -2.40 1.29
CA CYS A 222 14.76 -2.54 1.64
C CYS A 222 15.23 -3.97 1.40
N VAL A 223 16.48 -4.10 0.94
CA VAL A 223 17.13 -5.39 0.71
C VAL A 223 18.43 -5.40 1.49
N GLY A 224 18.56 -6.35 2.42
CA GLY A 224 19.75 -6.54 3.23
C GLY A 224 20.96 -6.92 2.38
N ARG A 225 22.15 -6.48 2.80
CA ARG A 225 23.42 -6.66 2.09
C ARG A 225 23.68 -8.09 1.62
N ASP A 226 23.35 -9.07 2.45
CA ASP A 226 23.59 -10.49 2.16
C ASP A 226 22.68 -11.05 1.05
N ASN A 227 21.60 -10.34 0.73
CA ASN A 227 20.66 -10.69 -0.34
C ASN A 227 20.92 -9.90 -1.64
N LEU A 228 22.00 -9.11 -1.71
CA LEU A 228 22.33 -8.26 -2.84
C LEU A 228 23.30 -8.91 -3.82
N HIS A 229 23.00 -8.82 -5.11
CA HIS A 229 23.84 -9.34 -6.17
C HIS A 229 24.14 -8.26 -7.22
N PHE A 230 25.40 -7.82 -7.26
CA PHE A 230 25.95 -6.91 -8.26
C PHE A 230 26.79 -7.69 -9.27
N THR A 231 26.68 -7.40 -10.56
CA THR A 231 27.19 -8.30 -11.60
C THR A 231 28.13 -7.67 -12.62
N SER A 232 28.40 -6.37 -12.54
CA SER A 232 29.36 -5.67 -13.41
C SER A 232 29.97 -4.45 -12.72
N ASP A 233 31.27 -4.22 -12.92
CA ASP A 233 32.03 -3.05 -12.51
C ASP A 233 32.06 -1.94 -13.58
N LYS A 234 31.27 -2.08 -14.67
CA LYS A 234 31.19 -1.09 -15.75
C LYS A 234 30.23 0.06 -15.48
N SER A 235 29.38 -0.03 -14.45
CA SER A 235 28.48 1.05 -14.05
C SER A 235 29.11 1.90 -12.94
N PRO A 236 29.53 3.14 -13.22
CA PRO A 236 29.92 4.11 -12.20
C PRO A 236 28.91 4.23 -11.05
N LEU A 237 27.61 4.22 -11.35
CA LEU A 237 26.54 4.29 -10.37
C LEU A 237 26.53 3.08 -9.43
N LEU A 238 26.54 1.85 -9.97
CA LEU A 238 26.58 0.65 -9.13
C LEU A 238 27.87 0.56 -8.32
N ASN A 239 29.00 0.96 -8.90
CA ASN A 239 30.28 0.98 -8.21
C ASN A 239 30.28 1.97 -7.05
N ALA A 240 29.75 3.18 -7.27
CA ALA A 240 29.60 4.19 -6.22
C ALA A 240 28.68 3.68 -5.11
N LEU A 241 27.52 3.13 -5.46
CA LEU A 241 26.57 2.57 -4.49
C LEU A 241 27.21 1.45 -3.67
N LYS A 242 27.90 0.50 -4.30
CA LYS A 242 28.61 -0.60 -3.62
C LYS A 242 29.72 -0.07 -2.71
N LYS A 243 30.53 0.86 -3.22
CA LYS A 243 31.62 1.48 -2.45
C LYS A 243 31.09 2.20 -1.22
N GLU A 244 30.02 2.98 -1.35
CA GLU A 244 29.43 3.72 -0.24
C GLU A 244 28.71 2.81 0.75
N MET A 245 28.07 1.73 0.27
CA MET A 245 27.51 0.69 1.13
C MET A 245 28.61 0.06 2.01
N ASP A 246 29.78 -0.21 1.44
CA ASP A 246 30.94 -0.74 2.18
C ASP A 246 31.57 0.29 3.13
N SER A 247 31.78 1.53 2.67
CA SER A 247 32.45 2.58 3.46
C SER A 247 31.61 2.99 4.68
N GLN A 248 30.30 3.11 4.50
CA GLN A 248 29.36 3.55 5.54
C GLN A 248 28.80 2.39 6.36
N LYS A 249 29.20 1.15 6.05
CA LYS A 249 28.66 -0.07 6.67
C LYS A 249 27.13 -0.10 6.63
N ALA A 250 26.56 0.28 5.50
CA ALA A 250 25.12 0.26 5.32
C ALA A 250 24.59 -1.17 5.43
N ARG A 251 23.40 -1.30 6.02
CA ARG A 251 22.68 -2.57 6.20
C ARG A 251 22.31 -3.19 4.85
N GLY A 252 22.12 -2.38 3.83
CA GLY A 252 21.86 -2.82 2.46
C GLY A 252 21.49 -1.64 1.57
N ILE A 253 20.54 -1.87 0.67
CA ILE A 253 19.98 -0.81 -0.17
C ILE A 253 18.50 -0.62 0.11
N MET A 254 18.04 0.59 -0.16
CA MET A 254 16.64 0.97 -0.10
C MET A 254 16.21 1.43 -1.50
N MET A 255 15.02 0.97 -1.93
CA MET A 255 14.29 1.53 -3.05
C MET A 255 13.06 2.26 -2.49
N ARG A 256 12.96 3.56 -2.76
CA ARG A 256 11.80 4.38 -2.39
C ARG A 256 11.22 5.05 -3.62
N TYR A 257 9.91 4.97 -3.77
CA TYR A 257 9.24 5.57 -4.90
C TYR A 257 7.86 6.09 -4.52
N SER A 258 7.47 7.14 -5.24
CA SER A 258 6.13 7.68 -5.21
C SER A 258 5.28 7.07 -6.32
N VAL A 259 4.10 6.59 -5.98
CA VAL A 259 3.05 6.20 -6.94
C VAL A 259 1.98 7.27 -6.90
N TYR A 260 1.66 7.87 -8.06
CA TYR A 260 0.73 8.98 -8.14
C TYR A 260 0.05 9.04 -9.52
N LEU A 261 -1.03 9.82 -9.60
CA LEU A 261 -1.77 10.09 -10.83
C LEU A 261 -2.17 8.81 -11.57
N THR A 262 -3.06 8.03 -10.96
CA THR A 262 -3.52 6.77 -11.54
C THR A 262 -4.57 7.03 -12.62
N HIS A 263 -4.28 6.62 -13.84
CA HIS A 263 -5.17 6.71 -15.00
C HIS A 263 -5.92 5.39 -15.21
N TYR A 264 -7.25 5.49 -15.15
CA TYR A 264 -8.20 4.40 -15.36
C TYR A 264 -8.68 4.40 -16.81
N PHE A 265 -9.14 3.24 -17.31
CA PHE A 265 -9.71 3.12 -18.65
C PHE A 265 -8.79 3.65 -19.76
N ASN A 266 -7.50 3.33 -19.65
CA ASN A 266 -6.48 3.92 -20.52
C ASN A 266 -6.29 3.14 -21.83
N ALA A 267 -6.79 1.91 -21.95
CA ALA A 267 -6.66 1.10 -23.17
C ALA A 267 -7.27 1.80 -24.41
N LEU A 268 -6.74 1.50 -25.60
CA LEU A 268 -7.17 2.10 -26.88
C LEU A 268 -8.69 2.00 -27.09
N GLU A 269 -9.29 0.90 -26.62
CA GLU A 269 -10.72 0.64 -26.74
C GLU A 269 -11.59 1.69 -26.06
N PHE A 270 -11.05 2.46 -25.11
CA PHE A 270 -11.74 3.52 -24.38
C PHE A 270 -11.48 4.93 -24.93
N ALA A 271 -10.59 5.10 -25.92
CA ALA A 271 -10.18 6.42 -26.42
C ALA A 271 -11.34 7.26 -26.98
N GLY A 272 -12.43 6.62 -27.40
CA GLY A 272 -13.65 7.28 -27.89
C GLY A 272 -14.70 7.61 -26.81
N CYS A 273 -14.54 7.11 -25.58
CA CYS A 273 -15.51 7.29 -24.51
C CYS A 273 -15.35 8.67 -23.85
N LYS A 274 -16.40 9.48 -23.91
CA LYS A 274 -16.46 10.85 -23.37
C LYS A 274 -16.94 10.89 -21.93
N THR A 275 -17.76 9.91 -21.54
CA THR A 275 -18.35 9.83 -20.19
C THR A 275 -17.89 8.58 -19.45
N GLN A 276 -18.00 8.60 -18.12
CA GLN A 276 -17.74 7.43 -17.28
C GLN A 276 -18.68 6.27 -17.62
N LYS A 277 -19.96 6.57 -17.83
CA LYS A 277 -20.97 5.59 -18.23
C LYS A 277 -20.56 4.85 -19.51
N GLU A 278 -20.18 5.58 -20.56
CA GLU A 278 -19.71 4.98 -21.82
C GLU A 278 -18.49 4.07 -21.62
N ARG A 279 -17.58 4.40 -20.70
CA ARG A 279 -16.41 3.56 -20.38
C ARG A 279 -16.82 2.25 -19.72
N PHE A 280 -17.77 2.30 -18.78
CA PHE A 280 -18.29 1.09 -18.13
C PHE A 280 -19.11 0.22 -19.06
N GLU A 281 -19.99 0.80 -19.88
CA GLU A 281 -20.73 0.07 -20.91
C GLU A 281 -19.76 -0.64 -21.86
N LYS A 282 -18.72 0.06 -22.32
CA LYS A 282 -17.68 -0.52 -23.16
C LYS A 282 -16.92 -1.65 -22.46
N LEU A 283 -16.59 -1.49 -21.18
CA LEU A 283 -15.89 -2.50 -20.39
C LEU A 283 -16.74 -3.76 -20.22
N LEU A 284 -18.04 -3.62 -19.94
CA LEU A 284 -19.00 -4.72 -19.84
C LEU A 284 -19.14 -5.47 -21.17
N ASP A 285 -19.24 -4.75 -22.29
CA ASP A 285 -19.33 -5.35 -23.62
C ASP A 285 -18.09 -6.19 -23.96
N LEU A 286 -16.89 -5.65 -23.69
CA LEU A 286 -15.62 -6.35 -23.92
C LEU A 286 -15.51 -7.61 -23.04
N TRP A 287 -15.86 -7.49 -21.76
CA TRP A 287 -15.88 -8.61 -20.84
C TRP A 287 -16.80 -9.74 -21.30
N GLU A 288 -18.03 -9.40 -21.67
CA GLU A 288 -19.03 -10.37 -22.13
C GLU A 288 -18.66 -10.98 -23.49
N GLN A 289 -18.02 -10.21 -24.38
CA GLN A 289 -17.49 -10.69 -25.66
C GLN A 289 -16.44 -11.78 -25.42
N ASP A 290 -15.45 -11.52 -24.57
CA ASP A 290 -14.37 -12.48 -24.28
C ASP A 290 -14.93 -13.74 -23.61
N ARG A 291 -15.84 -13.56 -22.64
CA ARG A 291 -16.51 -14.68 -21.95
C ARG A 291 -17.29 -15.57 -22.91
N LYS A 292 -18.03 -14.99 -23.86
CA LYS A 292 -18.76 -15.75 -24.90
C LYS A 292 -17.83 -16.46 -25.88
N ALA A 293 -16.66 -15.90 -26.15
CA ALA A 293 -15.64 -16.51 -26.99
C ALA A 293 -14.85 -17.63 -26.28
N GLY A 294 -15.06 -17.83 -24.98
CA GLY A 294 -14.30 -18.80 -24.18
C GLY A 294 -12.87 -18.33 -23.86
N ASN A 295 -12.58 -17.05 -24.03
CA ASN A 295 -11.30 -16.45 -23.68
C ASN A 295 -11.30 -15.97 -22.21
N PRO A 296 -10.15 -15.95 -21.53
CA PRO A 296 -9.99 -15.15 -20.33
C PRO A 296 -10.41 -13.70 -20.65
N PRO A 297 -11.26 -13.07 -19.83
CA PRO A 297 -11.66 -11.69 -20.07
C PRO A 297 -10.44 -10.76 -20.12
N ARG A 298 -10.52 -9.69 -20.90
CA ARG A 298 -9.49 -8.65 -20.90
C ARG A 298 -9.43 -7.91 -19.56
N ARG A 299 -8.21 -7.53 -19.18
CA ARG A 299 -7.91 -6.81 -17.93
C ARG A 299 -8.13 -5.31 -18.10
N ASN A 300 -8.70 -4.64 -17.09
CA ASN A 300 -8.80 -3.18 -17.02
C ASN A 300 -7.60 -2.59 -16.27
N THR A 301 -6.42 -2.69 -16.87
CA THR A 301 -5.16 -2.24 -16.25
C THR A 301 -5.16 -0.73 -16.02
N CYS A 302 -4.90 -0.30 -14.78
CA CYS A 302 -4.73 1.11 -14.47
C CYS A 302 -3.25 1.49 -14.52
N LEU A 303 -2.95 2.73 -14.91
CA LEU A 303 -1.58 3.22 -15.08
C LEU A 303 -1.29 4.39 -14.16
N SER A 304 -0.39 4.18 -13.21
CA SER A 304 0.12 5.22 -12.33
C SER A 304 1.50 5.69 -12.79
N ARG A 305 1.80 6.96 -12.56
CA ARG A 305 3.16 7.47 -12.64
C ARG A 305 3.96 7.00 -11.44
N VAL A 306 5.23 6.69 -11.69
CA VAL A 306 6.18 6.29 -10.66
C VAL A 306 7.48 7.01 -10.88
N VAL A 307 8.01 7.56 -9.80
CA VAL A 307 9.31 8.23 -9.73
C VAL A 307 9.93 7.85 -8.39
N GLY A 308 11.22 7.51 -8.37
CA GLY A 308 11.86 7.02 -7.17
C GLY A 308 13.36 6.85 -7.27
N THR A 309 13.97 6.53 -6.14
CA THR A 309 15.41 6.48 -5.92
C THR A 309 15.82 5.15 -5.33
N ILE A 310 17.04 4.73 -5.66
CA ILE A 310 17.73 3.64 -4.98
C ILE A 310 18.95 4.22 -4.27
N GLY A 311 19.05 3.95 -2.98
CA GLY A 311 20.08 4.48 -2.11
C GLY A 311 20.52 3.48 -1.06
N LEU A 312 21.36 3.93 -0.14
CA LEU A 312 21.78 3.12 1.00
C LEU A 312 20.63 2.95 2.00
N TRP A 313 20.64 1.81 2.68
CA TRP A 313 19.80 1.57 3.85
C TRP A 313 20.71 1.42 5.07
N HIS A 314 20.56 2.28 6.07
CA HIS A 314 21.39 2.29 7.27
C HIS A 314 20.74 1.52 8.44
N GLU A 315 21.54 1.04 9.40
CA GLU A 315 21.01 0.29 10.56
C GLU A 315 19.97 1.06 11.38
N SER A 316 20.12 2.38 11.46
CA SER A 316 19.19 3.24 12.18
C SER A 316 17.92 3.55 11.41
N GLU A 317 17.76 3.10 10.17
CA GLU A 317 16.61 3.42 9.32
C GLU A 317 15.58 2.30 9.29
N PRO A 318 14.29 2.62 9.40
CA PRO A 318 13.23 1.66 9.20
C PRO A 318 13.17 1.19 7.73
N ALA A 319 12.68 -0.04 7.53
CA ALA A 319 12.63 -0.70 6.22
C ALA A 319 11.47 -0.18 5.36
N SER A 320 10.32 0.11 5.95
CA SER A 320 9.09 0.43 5.20
C SER A 320 8.58 1.88 5.33
N VAL A 321 9.35 2.78 5.92
CA VAL A 321 8.99 4.20 6.03
C VAL A 321 10.20 5.09 5.77
N PRO A 322 10.03 6.25 5.12
CA PRO A 322 11.13 7.19 4.95
C PRO A 322 11.68 7.66 6.32
N GLY A 323 12.99 7.47 6.52
CA GLY A 323 13.72 7.90 7.71
C GLY A 323 14.26 9.32 7.59
N GLY A 324 14.49 9.97 8.75
CA GLY A 324 14.99 11.34 8.90
C GLY A 324 14.05 12.24 9.71
N ARG A 325 14.25 13.56 9.63
CA ARG A 325 13.40 14.55 10.31
C ARG A 325 12.09 14.73 9.58
N PHE A 326 10.98 14.33 10.20
CA PHE A 326 9.66 14.32 9.57
C PHE A 326 8.97 15.68 9.63
N LEU A 327 8.63 16.24 8.47
CA LEU A 327 7.87 17.47 8.30
C LEU A 327 6.43 17.14 7.90
N ALA A 328 5.49 17.46 8.78
CA ALA A 328 4.06 17.19 8.58
C ALA A 328 3.33 18.40 7.99
N PRO A 329 2.22 18.20 7.27
CA PRO A 329 1.37 19.29 6.80
C PRO A 329 0.87 20.17 7.94
N ALA A 330 0.94 21.49 7.75
CA ALA A 330 0.56 22.50 8.75
C ALA A 330 -0.57 23.41 8.27
N ASN A 331 -0.51 23.91 7.03
CA ASN A 331 -1.54 24.77 6.43
C ASN A 331 -1.76 24.42 4.96
N SER A 332 -2.90 24.85 4.41
CA SER A 332 -3.17 24.87 2.96
C SER A 332 -3.07 26.28 2.40
N VAL A 333 -2.99 26.36 1.07
CA VAL A 333 -3.14 27.61 0.33
C VAL A 333 -4.20 27.43 -0.76
N LYS A 334 -4.89 28.51 -1.12
CA LYS A 334 -5.91 28.46 -2.18
C LYS A 334 -5.25 28.55 -3.55
N VAL A 335 -5.60 27.61 -4.42
CA VAL A 335 -5.31 27.64 -5.86
C VAL A 335 -6.62 27.61 -6.65
N LEU A 336 -6.60 27.98 -7.93
CA LEU A 336 -7.82 28.09 -8.74
C LEU A 336 -7.95 26.93 -9.71
N ASP A 337 -9.15 26.34 -9.78
CA ASP A 337 -9.50 25.38 -10.84
C ASP A 337 -9.81 26.08 -12.18
N SER A 338 -10.17 25.30 -13.22
CA SER A 338 -10.50 25.85 -14.55
C SER A 338 -11.72 26.77 -14.57
N GLU A 339 -12.63 26.63 -13.60
CA GLU A 339 -13.81 27.48 -13.40
C GLU A 339 -13.54 28.65 -12.46
N LYS A 340 -12.30 28.79 -11.97
CA LYS A 340 -11.83 29.76 -10.98
C LYS A 340 -12.44 29.57 -9.60
N ASN A 341 -12.89 28.36 -9.26
CA ASN A 341 -13.24 28.01 -7.91
C ASN A 341 -11.95 27.76 -7.09
N PRO A 342 -11.90 28.23 -5.83
CA PRO A 342 -10.75 28.00 -4.97
C PRO A 342 -10.69 26.55 -4.45
N VAL A 343 -9.55 25.90 -4.65
CA VAL A 343 -9.22 24.55 -4.15
C VAL A 343 -8.14 24.67 -3.07
N ASP A 344 -8.28 23.92 -1.97
CA ASP A 344 -7.24 23.82 -0.95
C ASP A 344 -6.09 22.94 -1.43
N ALA A 345 -4.93 23.54 -1.66
CA ALA A 345 -3.70 22.82 -1.93
C ALA A 345 -2.94 22.58 -0.62
N TRP A 346 -2.86 21.31 -0.24
CA TRP A 346 -2.03 20.84 0.87
C TRP A 346 -0.72 20.26 0.34
N PHE A 347 0.38 20.50 1.06
CA PHE A 347 1.59 19.72 0.83
C PHE A 347 1.45 18.36 1.51
N GLY A 348 1.99 17.32 0.85
CA GLY A 348 2.25 16.05 1.51
C GLY A 348 3.45 16.14 2.46
N PRO A 349 3.69 15.12 3.30
CA PRO A 349 4.83 15.12 4.19
C PRO A 349 6.17 15.13 3.46
N ALA A 350 7.17 15.71 4.09
CA ALA A 350 8.57 15.71 3.65
C ALA A 350 9.46 15.13 4.73
N VAL A 351 10.66 14.70 4.37
CA VAL A 351 11.69 14.32 5.34
C VAL A 351 13.01 15.00 5.03
N ALA A 352 13.72 15.43 6.07
CA ALA A 352 15.01 16.09 5.96
C ALA A 352 16.12 15.28 6.65
N GLU A 353 17.25 15.14 5.96
CA GLU A 353 18.52 14.66 6.50
C GLU A 353 19.46 15.85 6.65
N VAL A 354 19.89 16.12 7.89
CA VAL A 354 20.73 17.27 8.23
C VAL A 354 22.20 16.85 8.37
N ASN A 355 23.11 17.83 8.35
CA ASN A 355 24.55 17.64 8.58
C ASN A 355 25.29 16.85 7.49
N ARG A 356 24.85 16.96 6.23
CA ARG A 356 25.60 16.42 5.09
C ARG A 356 26.68 17.41 4.68
N ASN A 357 27.90 16.92 4.46
CA ASN A 357 29.05 17.75 4.11
C ASN A 357 29.75 17.18 2.87
N ALA A 358 29.96 18.03 1.86
CA ALA A 358 30.72 17.68 0.67
C ALA A 358 31.55 18.89 0.22
N GLY A 359 32.86 18.69 0.04
CA GLY A 359 33.75 19.76 -0.46
C GLY A 359 33.82 21.02 0.42
N GLY A 360 33.50 20.92 1.71
CA GLY A 360 33.44 22.07 2.63
C GLY A 360 32.10 22.81 2.64
N THR A 361 31.14 22.41 1.80
CA THR A 361 29.77 22.93 1.79
C THR A 361 28.87 22.02 2.62
N ARG A 362 28.02 22.65 3.44
CA ARG A 362 26.97 22.00 4.23
C ARG A 362 25.69 21.90 3.40
N TYR A 363 25.03 20.76 3.45
CA TYR A 363 23.77 20.49 2.77
C TYR A 363 22.72 19.96 3.75
N VAL A 364 21.46 20.27 3.45
CA VAL A 364 20.30 19.52 3.93
C VAL A 364 19.73 18.77 2.73
N SER A 365 19.58 17.45 2.84
CA SER A 365 18.90 16.65 1.84
C SER A 365 17.41 16.60 2.18
N LEU A 366 16.54 17.03 1.26
CA LEU A 366 15.09 17.03 1.42
C LEU A 366 14.47 15.99 0.51
N ASP A 367 13.69 15.08 1.06
CA ASP A 367 12.75 14.26 0.32
C ASP A 367 11.42 15.00 0.18
N LEU A 368 11.17 15.50 -1.03
CA LEU A 368 9.94 16.14 -1.45
C LEU A 368 9.10 15.24 -2.38
N GLY A 369 9.41 13.95 -2.44
CA GLY A 369 8.82 12.95 -3.34
C GLY A 369 7.29 12.96 -3.35
N ALA A 370 6.68 13.15 -2.18
CA ALA A 370 5.23 13.20 -1.99
C ALA A 370 4.67 14.59 -1.64
N THR A 371 5.52 15.61 -1.60
CA THR A 371 5.21 16.89 -0.98
C THR A 371 4.41 17.80 -1.88
N ILE A 372 4.90 18.06 -3.09
CA ILE A 372 4.38 19.15 -3.93
C ILE A 372 3.33 18.59 -4.91
N PRO A 373 2.09 19.14 -4.88
CA PRO A 373 1.00 18.63 -5.70
C PRO A 373 1.20 18.78 -7.21
N GLU A 374 0.61 17.85 -7.98
CA GLU A 374 0.32 17.97 -9.40
C GLU A 374 -1.00 18.73 -9.64
N LYS A 375 -1.06 19.50 -10.74
CA LYS A 375 -2.25 20.30 -11.12
C LYS A 375 -3.39 19.43 -11.61
N ASP A 376 -3.10 18.53 -12.54
CA ASP A 376 -4.08 17.78 -13.33
C ASP A 376 -3.44 16.55 -14.01
N ALA A 377 -4.17 15.90 -14.92
CA ALA A 377 -3.72 14.71 -15.66
C ALA A 377 -2.41 14.89 -16.48
N SER A 378 -1.95 16.12 -16.74
CA SER A 378 -0.65 16.37 -17.36
C SER A 378 0.52 15.94 -16.46
N GLY A 379 0.29 15.86 -15.14
CA GLY A 379 1.29 15.63 -14.12
C GLY A 379 2.29 16.77 -13.95
N ASP A 380 1.96 17.97 -14.47
CA ASP A 380 2.71 19.18 -14.17
C ASP A 380 2.47 19.58 -12.72
N LYS A 381 3.53 20.01 -12.05
CA LYS A 381 3.51 20.44 -10.65
C LYS A 381 2.81 21.80 -10.49
N GLU A 382 2.11 22.00 -9.39
CA GLU A 382 1.57 23.32 -9.03
C GLU A 382 2.70 24.27 -8.64
N THR A 383 2.93 25.30 -9.45
CA THR A 383 4.08 26.20 -9.33
C THR A 383 3.71 27.59 -8.83
N SER A 384 2.40 27.88 -8.66
CA SER A 384 1.92 29.15 -8.09
C SER A 384 2.35 29.39 -6.64
N PHE A 385 2.91 28.39 -5.96
CA PHE A 385 3.56 28.55 -4.65
C PHE A 385 4.79 29.47 -4.68
N GLY A 386 5.41 29.65 -5.85
CA GLY A 386 6.64 30.45 -6.02
C GLY A 386 7.86 29.81 -5.35
N THR A 387 8.89 30.59 -5.08
CA THR A 387 10.07 30.10 -4.36
C THR A 387 9.66 29.65 -2.95
N LEU A 388 9.98 28.39 -2.62
CA LEU A 388 9.80 27.84 -1.28
C LEU A 388 11.02 28.17 -0.42
N GLU A 389 10.81 28.29 0.90
CA GLU A 389 11.88 28.52 1.87
C GLU A 389 11.95 27.32 2.82
N LEU A 390 13.08 26.62 2.87
CA LEU A 390 13.41 25.75 4.00
C LEU A 390 13.85 26.67 5.14
N VAL A 391 13.19 26.58 6.28
CA VAL A 391 13.49 27.40 7.46
C VAL A 391 13.79 26.53 8.67
N VAL A 392 14.53 27.12 9.61
CA VAL A 392 14.75 26.56 10.94
C VAL A 392 14.31 27.57 11.99
N ALA A 393 13.40 27.16 12.86
CA ALA A 393 12.88 27.96 13.96
C ALA A 393 13.61 27.61 15.26
N GLY A 394 14.35 28.57 15.81
CA GLY A 394 14.91 28.51 17.15
C GLY A 394 13.95 29.07 18.20
N ALA A 395 14.47 29.37 19.40
CA ALA A 395 13.65 29.90 20.49
C ALA A 395 13.13 31.33 20.24
N ALA A 396 13.86 32.15 19.45
CA ALA A 396 13.56 33.56 19.27
C ALA A 396 13.53 34.02 17.80
N THR A 397 14.11 33.25 16.87
CA THR A 397 14.25 33.62 15.46
C THR A 397 13.88 32.47 14.55
N ILE A 398 13.54 32.81 13.30
CA ILE A 398 13.31 31.85 12.24
C ILE A 398 14.22 32.25 11.09
N GLU A 399 15.21 31.41 10.83
CA GLU A 399 16.24 31.66 9.83
C GLU A 399 15.94 30.84 8.56
N THR A 400 16.21 31.43 7.40
CA THR A 400 16.16 30.70 6.13
C THR A 400 17.40 29.83 6.01
N VAL A 401 17.20 28.53 5.86
CA VAL A 401 18.27 27.56 5.58
C VAL A 401 18.62 27.58 4.11
N ALA A 402 17.61 27.54 3.23
CA ALA A 402 17.77 27.56 1.79
C ALA A 402 16.49 28.00 1.07
N GLU A 403 16.65 28.52 -0.15
CA GLU A 403 15.57 28.74 -1.10
C GLU A 403 15.46 27.58 -2.08
N ILE A 404 14.23 27.18 -2.40
CA ILE A 404 13.91 26.12 -3.36
C ILE A 404 13.09 26.74 -4.47
N LYS A 405 13.74 26.94 -5.62
CA LYS A 405 13.13 27.62 -6.78
C LYS A 405 12.19 26.68 -7.55
N PRO A 406 11.21 27.22 -8.31
CA PRO A 406 10.29 26.42 -9.09
C PRO A 406 10.91 25.42 -10.05
N ASP A 407 12.04 25.73 -10.69
CA ASP A 407 12.76 24.82 -11.60
C ASP A 407 13.32 23.57 -10.88
N VAL A 408 13.52 23.62 -9.57
CA VAL A 408 13.95 22.48 -8.76
C VAL A 408 12.81 21.50 -8.53
N TYR A 409 11.59 22.00 -8.34
CA TYR A 409 10.44 21.18 -7.96
C TYR A 409 9.36 21.06 -9.03
N ASP A 410 9.48 21.75 -10.16
CA ASP A 410 8.62 21.54 -11.32
C ASP A 410 8.74 20.09 -11.81
N ARG A 411 7.93 19.73 -12.80
CA ARG A 411 7.92 18.34 -13.28
C ARG A 411 9.30 17.85 -13.71
N SER A 412 10.07 18.68 -14.42
CA SER A 412 11.38 18.28 -14.95
C SER A 412 12.40 18.11 -13.82
N GLY A 413 12.48 19.08 -12.90
CA GLY A 413 13.36 18.99 -11.73
C GLY A 413 12.98 17.84 -10.80
N TYR A 414 11.68 17.62 -10.59
CA TYR A 414 11.13 16.52 -9.81
C TYR A 414 11.45 15.15 -10.43
N GLU A 415 11.21 14.94 -11.72
CA GLU A 415 11.50 13.66 -12.40
C GLU A 415 13.00 13.38 -12.47
N LEU A 416 13.84 14.42 -12.56
CA LEU A 416 15.30 14.31 -12.60
C LEU A 416 15.89 13.85 -11.25
N THR A 417 15.36 14.37 -10.15
CA THR A 417 15.88 14.13 -8.78
C THR A 417 15.04 13.12 -7.98
N SER A 418 13.94 12.67 -8.55
CA SER A 418 12.86 11.97 -7.84
C SER A 418 12.29 12.72 -6.64
N GLY A 419 12.39 14.05 -6.65
CA GLY A 419 12.00 14.92 -5.55
C GLY A 419 12.96 14.90 -4.36
N ILE A 420 14.10 14.19 -4.44
CA ILE A 420 15.15 14.24 -3.41
C ILE A 420 16.19 15.26 -3.82
N ILE A 421 16.28 16.37 -3.10
CA ILE A 421 17.17 17.48 -3.44
C ILE A 421 18.15 17.78 -2.31
N ASP A 422 19.37 18.16 -2.67
CA ASP A 422 20.36 18.69 -1.74
C ASP A 422 20.34 20.22 -1.80
N VAL A 423 19.99 20.87 -0.70
CA VAL A 423 19.99 22.33 -0.61
C VAL A 423 21.18 22.81 0.22
N PRO A 424 21.98 23.77 -0.28
CA PRO A 424 23.12 24.31 0.48
C PRO A 424 22.62 25.13 1.66
N VAL A 425 23.24 24.95 2.82
CA VAL A 425 22.89 25.67 4.05
C VAL A 425 23.46 27.09 4.01
N ASP A 426 22.61 28.09 4.20
CA ASP A 426 23.03 29.49 4.35
C ASP A 426 24.09 29.63 5.46
N GLY A 427 25.13 30.42 5.21
CA GLY A 427 26.26 30.60 6.13
C GLY A 427 25.87 31.18 7.49
N LYS A 428 24.68 31.79 7.63
CA LYS A 428 24.16 32.30 8.90
C LYS A 428 23.60 31.22 9.81
N VAL A 429 23.17 30.08 9.26
CA VAL A 429 22.59 28.97 10.02
C VAL A 429 23.71 28.10 10.58
N THR A 430 23.76 27.95 11.90
CA THR A 430 24.79 27.13 12.58
C THR A 430 24.38 25.67 12.64
N ASP A 431 25.34 24.78 12.94
CA ASP A 431 25.05 23.35 13.13
C ASP A 431 24.15 23.11 14.36
N ALA A 432 24.25 23.97 15.38
CA ALA A 432 23.36 23.94 16.54
C ALA A 432 21.93 24.33 16.16
N ASP A 433 21.76 25.36 15.31
CA ASP A 433 20.43 25.74 14.82
C ASP A 433 19.78 24.57 14.08
N LEU A 434 20.51 23.89 13.19
CA LEU A 434 20.01 22.71 12.50
C LEU A 434 19.80 21.53 13.44
N ALA A 435 20.65 21.29 14.43
CA ALA A 435 20.48 20.17 15.34
C ALA A 435 19.25 20.34 16.26
N ASP A 436 19.05 21.53 16.81
CA ASP A 436 18.10 21.77 17.90
C ASP A 436 16.83 22.53 17.48
N GLY A 437 16.87 23.28 16.38
CA GLY A 437 15.75 24.07 15.87
C GLY A 437 14.67 23.22 15.19
N VAL A 438 13.47 23.75 15.01
CA VAL A 438 12.34 23.08 14.34
C VAL A 438 12.33 23.43 12.86
N LEU A 439 12.39 22.43 11.97
CA LEU A 439 12.36 22.67 10.52
C LEU A 439 10.94 22.99 10.03
N GLY A 440 10.87 23.78 8.97
CA GLY A 440 9.62 24.04 8.26
C GLY A 440 9.84 24.37 6.78
N ILE A 441 8.78 24.22 5.99
CA ILE A 441 8.76 24.68 4.59
C ILE A 441 7.71 25.76 4.46
N ARG A 442 8.10 26.90 3.89
CA ARG A 442 7.23 28.04 3.65
C ARG A 442 7.10 28.36 2.18
N CYS A 443 5.99 28.98 1.83
CA CYS A 443 5.77 29.61 0.53
C CYS A 443 5.21 31.02 0.71
N LYS A 444 5.21 31.82 -0.36
CA LYS A 444 4.67 33.19 -0.36
C LYS A 444 3.64 33.40 -1.46
N PRO A 445 2.54 32.62 -1.52
CA PRO A 445 1.50 32.83 -2.51
C PRO A 445 0.91 34.22 -2.28
N ASN A 446 0.89 35.05 -3.34
CA ASN A 446 0.34 36.40 -3.28
C ASN A 446 0.97 37.33 -2.20
N ALA A 447 2.28 37.18 -1.95
CA ALA A 447 3.06 37.98 -0.99
C ALA A 447 2.75 37.75 0.51
N GLU A 448 1.87 36.81 0.86
CA GLU A 448 1.65 36.37 2.25
C GLU A 448 2.49 35.13 2.55
N GLN A 449 3.28 35.15 3.63
CA GLN A 449 4.12 34.02 4.01
C GLN A 449 3.29 32.96 4.76
N VAL A 450 3.22 31.75 4.21
CA VAL A 450 2.48 30.63 4.77
C VAL A 450 3.45 29.49 5.09
N THR A 451 3.36 28.91 6.29
CA THR A 451 4.11 27.70 6.64
C THR A 451 3.32 26.47 6.23
N MET A 452 3.76 25.81 5.17
CA MET A 452 3.09 24.65 4.59
C MET A 452 3.37 23.38 5.38
N LEU A 453 4.63 23.17 5.76
CA LEU A 453 5.06 22.03 6.57
C LEU A 453 5.77 22.48 7.85
N THR A 454 5.62 21.70 8.91
CA THR A 454 6.34 21.87 10.18
C THR A 454 6.81 20.52 10.69
N GLU A 455 8.04 20.47 11.17
CA GLU A 455 8.62 19.27 11.75
C GLU A 455 7.84 18.78 12.98
N LYS A 456 7.54 17.49 12.99
CA LYS A 456 7.18 16.76 14.22
C LYS A 456 8.48 16.23 14.83
N VAL A 457 8.91 16.89 15.91
CA VAL A 457 10.16 16.59 16.60
C VAL A 457 10.23 15.13 17.03
N LEU A 458 9.14 14.61 17.62
CA LEU A 458 9.01 13.20 17.95
C LEU A 458 8.17 12.47 16.90
N THR A 459 8.64 11.31 16.46
CA THR A 459 7.87 10.40 15.60
C THR A 459 7.76 9.02 16.23
N ALA A 460 6.73 8.27 15.86
CA ALA A 460 6.50 6.90 16.29
C ALA A 460 6.02 6.07 15.09
N GLN A 461 6.80 5.13 14.59
CA GLN A 461 6.46 4.37 13.39
C GLN A 461 6.58 2.87 13.68
N THR A 462 5.79 2.05 12.98
CA THR A 462 5.91 0.59 13.04
C THR A 462 6.12 0.04 11.64
N GLU A 463 6.92 -1.01 11.52
CA GLU A 463 7.02 -1.83 10.30
C GLU A 463 5.72 -2.61 10.04
N LEU A 464 5.03 -3.01 11.11
CA LEU A 464 3.74 -3.69 11.05
C LEU A 464 2.61 -2.65 10.95
N ARG A 465 2.54 -1.90 9.84
CA ARG A 465 1.46 -0.92 9.63
C ARG A 465 0.09 -1.60 9.45
N SER A 466 0.07 -2.88 9.08
CA SER A 466 -1.13 -3.69 8.87
C SER A 466 -0.97 -5.06 9.54
N ILE A 467 -1.92 -5.44 10.38
CA ILE A 467 -1.93 -6.75 11.04
C ILE A 467 -3.30 -7.41 10.91
N TYR A 468 -3.31 -8.73 10.84
CA TYR A 468 -4.50 -9.57 10.85
C TYR A 468 -4.52 -10.36 12.17
N VAL A 469 -5.68 -10.39 12.83
CA VAL A 469 -5.86 -11.09 14.10
C VAL A 469 -7.09 -11.98 14.05
N ASP A 470 -6.94 -13.22 14.50
CA ASP A 470 -8.05 -14.15 14.69
C ASP A 470 -8.75 -13.89 16.03
N GLN A 471 -9.99 -14.38 16.18
CA GLN A 471 -10.79 -14.20 17.41
C GLN A 471 -10.09 -14.72 18.66
N SER A 472 -9.34 -15.82 18.53
CA SER A 472 -8.63 -16.49 19.61
C SER A 472 -7.24 -15.92 19.90
N ASP A 473 -6.76 -14.95 19.11
CA ASP A 473 -5.46 -14.34 19.32
C ASP A 473 -5.41 -13.55 20.64
N LYS A 474 -4.33 -13.76 21.39
CA LYS A 474 -4.06 -13.07 22.65
C LYS A 474 -2.67 -12.47 22.64
N ASP A 475 -2.52 -11.36 23.36
CA ASP A 475 -1.25 -10.70 23.63
C ASP A 475 -0.42 -10.42 22.36
N ARG A 476 -1.09 -9.96 21.30
CA ARG A 476 -0.44 -9.51 20.08
C ARG A 476 0.46 -8.31 20.41
N VAL A 477 1.67 -8.29 19.86
CA VAL A 477 2.65 -7.23 20.09
C VAL A 477 3.00 -6.55 18.77
N VAL A 478 3.00 -5.22 18.78
CA VAL A 478 3.58 -4.39 17.72
C VAL A 478 4.76 -3.62 18.30
N VAL A 479 5.89 -3.63 17.59
CA VAL A 479 7.06 -2.83 17.94
C VAL A 479 6.96 -1.48 17.25
N VAL A 480 7.06 -0.41 18.05
CA VAL A 480 7.02 0.98 17.58
C VAL A 480 8.40 1.59 17.74
N GLU A 481 8.97 2.05 16.64
CA GLU A 481 10.19 2.84 16.61
C GLU A 481 9.88 4.31 16.88
N VAL A 482 10.48 4.85 17.93
CA VAL A 482 10.32 6.24 18.36
C VAL A 482 11.60 7.00 18.04
N ARG A 483 11.48 8.14 17.37
CA ARG A 483 12.61 8.99 16.98
C ARG A 483 12.46 10.40 17.50
N ASP A 484 13.59 11.02 17.79
CA ASP A 484 13.72 12.44 18.14
C ASP A 484 14.56 13.11 17.06
N ARG A 485 13.92 13.98 16.27
CA ARG A 485 14.50 14.62 15.07
C ARG A 485 15.18 13.60 14.15
N GLY A 486 14.50 12.46 13.91
CA GLY A 486 14.99 11.37 13.06
C GLY A 486 16.03 10.44 13.72
N ALA A 487 16.61 10.83 14.86
CA ALA A 487 17.59 10.03 15.58
C ALA A 487 16.96 9.20 16.71
N ILE A 488 17.74 8.28 17.30
CA ILE A 488 17.33 7.59 18.53
C ILE A 488 17.21 8.64 19.65
N PRO A 489 16.09 8.70 20.40
CA PRO A 489 15.92 9.67 21.47
C PRO A 489 17.00 9.55 22.54
N THR A 490 17.67 10.66 22.84
CA THR A 490 18.60 10.78 23.98
C THR A 490 17.88 11.27 25.24
N ARG A 491 16.79 12.01 25.06
CA ARG A 491 15.85 12.39 26.13
C ARG A 491 14.87 11.25 26.38
N LYS A 492 14.36 11.16 27.61
CA LYS A 492 13.36 10.16 27.96
C LYS A 492 12.03 10.50 27.28
N VAL A 493 11.51 9.54 26.53
CA VAL A 493 10.25 9.65 25.78
C VAL A 493 9.25 8.61 26.29
N GLY A 494 7.99 9.01 26.41
CA GLY A 494 6.85 8.13 26.64
C GLY A 494 5.99 8.02 25.39
N LEU A 495 5.04 7.09 25.41
CA LEU A 495 4.08 6.90 24.33
C LEU A 495 2.66 6.84 24.88
N VAL A 496 1.76 7.63 24.31
CA VAL A 496 0.32 7.45 24.47
C VAL A 496 -0.18 6.61 23.29
N VAL A 497 -1.00 5.61 23.59
CA VAL A 497 -1.61 4.71 22.61
C VAL A 497 -3.12 4.92 22.65
N GLN A 498 -3.72 5.21 21.49
CA GLN A 498 -5.16 5.41 21.37
C GLN A 498 -5.71 4.52 20.26
N GLN A 499 -6.77 3.79 20.56
CA GLN A 499 -7.53 3.10 19.51
C GLN A 499 -8.55 4.05 18.88
N TYR A 500 -8.77 3.89 17.58
CA TYR A 500 -9.82 4.54 16.82
C TYR A 500 -10.61 3.50 16.03
N LEU A 501 -11.85 3.82 15.70
CA LEU A 501 -12.70 3.05 14.82
C LEU A 501 -12.93 3.82 13.51
N PRO A 502 -13.15 3.13 12.37
CA PRO A 502 -13.53 3.79 11.13
C PRO A 502 -14.83 4.59 11.31
N ASP A 503 -14.87 5.78 10.70
CA ASP A 503 -16.02 6.68 10.70
C ASP A 503 -16.32 7.14 9.26
N PRO A 504 -17.51 6.81 8.71
CA PRO A 504 -18.58 6.02 9.33
C PRO A 504 -18.19 4.55 9.59
N PRO A 505 -18.91 3.83 10.48
CA PRO A 505 -18.60 2.43 10.76
C PRO A 505 -18.88 1.53 9.55
N PRO A 506 -18.08 0.47 9.33
CA PRO A 506 -18.29 -0.48 8.24
C PRO A 506 -19.65 -1.23 8.37
N PRO A 507 -20.25 -1.68 7.26
CA PRO A 507 -19.75 -1.60 5.88
C PRO A 507 -20.21 -0.33 5.13
N MET A 508 -20.42 0.79 5.84
CA MET A 508 -20.87 2.03 5.24
C MET A 508 -19.76 2.78 4.49
N GLN A 509 -20.18 3.57 3.51
CA GLN A 509 -19.34 4.32 2.57
C GLN A 509 -18.11 5.03 3.20
N ASN A 510 -16.95 4.82 2.57
CA ASN A 510 -15.74 5.63 2.72
C ASN A 510 -15.46 5.93 4.20
N GLY A 511 -15.11 4.91 4.98
CA GLY A 511 -14.34 5.13 6.19
C GLY A 511 -13.13 5.96 5.78
N SER A 512 -13.26 7.27 5.92
CA SER A 512 -12.32 8.33 5.49
C SER A 512 -11.76 9.05 6.71
N PHE A 513 -12.35 8.78 7.87
CA PHE A 513 -12.03 9.35 9.15
C PHE A 513 -11.91 8.24 10.18
N TRP A 514 -11.20 8.54 11.26
CA TRP A 514 -11.20 7.68 12.43
C TRP A 514 -11.78 8.44 13.60
N LYS A 515 -12.68 7.80 14.32
CA LYS A 515 -13.29 8.38 15.52
C LYS A 515 -12.86 7.58 16.73
N LYS A 516 -12.51 8.29 17.80
CA LYS A 516 -12.23 7.70 19.09
C LYS A 516 -13.52 7.11 19.67
N PRO A 517 -13.50 5.91 20.26
CA PRO A 517 -14.65 5.39 21.00
C PRO A 517 -15.09 6.37 22.09
N GLU A 518 -16.39 6.67 22.19
CA GLU A 518 -16.92 7.63 23.17
C GLU A 518 -16.95 7.01 24.58
N LYS A 519 -17.08 5.69 24.63
CA LYS A 519 -17.17 4.92 25.86
C LYS A 519 -16.25 3.71 25.80
N LYS A 520 -15.83 3.22 26.96
CA LYS A 520 -14.93 2.08 27.06
C LYS A 520 -15.55 0.80 26.50
N GLU A 521 -16.87 0.67 26.56
CA GLU A 521 -17.61 -0.49 26.04
C GLU A 521 -17.65 -0.54 24.50
N GLU A 522 -17.33 0.56 23.83
CA GLU A 522 -17.21 0.63 22.37
C GLU A 522 -15.81 0.21 21.88
N GLU A 523 -14.84 0.09 22.79
CA GLU A 523 -13.51 -0.40 22.49
C GLU A 523 -13.56 -1.88 22.08
N VAL A 524 -12.87 -2.20 20.99
CA VAL A 524 -12.81 -3.57 20.44
C VAL A 524 -11.47 -4.22 20.72
N LEU A 525 -10.48 -3.43 21.13
CA LEU A 525 -9.18 -3.87 21.60
C LEU A 525 -8.96 -3.48 23.05
N THR A 526 -8.40 -4.41 23.82
CA THR A 526 -7.79 -4.08 25.12
C THR A 526 -6.30 -3.89 24.91
N ILE A 527 -5.79 -2.68 25.16
CA ILE A 527 -4.34 -2.43 25.22
C ILE A 527 -3.81 -3.05 26.52
N THR A 528 -3.04 -4.13 26.41
CA THR A 528 -2.52 -4.91 27.54
C THR A 528 -1.17 -4.40 28.03
N LYS A 529 -0.40 -3.74 27.15
CA LYS A 529 0.94 -3.24 27.47
C LYS A 529 1.27 -2.00 26.63
N VAL A 530 1.86 -1.00 27.29
CA VAL A 530 2.62 0.06 26.63
C VAL A 530 4.02 0.05 27.26
N GLY A 531 4.98 -0.60 26.58
CA GLY A 531 6.34 -0.72 27.06
C GLY A 531 7.07 0.63 27.11
N PRO A 532 8.11 0.77 27.96
CA PRO A 532 8.95 1.95 27.95
C PRO A 532 9.69 2.07 26.61
N VAL A 533 9.99 3.30 26.19
CA VAL A 533 10.86 3.55 25.04
C VAL A 533 12.31 3.28 25.45
N VAL A 534 12.91 2.23 24.91
CA VAL A 534 14.30 1.83 25.14
C VAL A 534 15.02 1.74 23.80
N ASN A 535 16.14 2.45 23.65
CA ASN A 535 16.90 2.54 22.39
C ASN A 535 15.99 2.89 21.19
N GLY A 536 15.05 3.82 21.40
CA GLY A 536 14.11 4.25 20.36
C GLY A 536 13.07 3.20 19.98
N ARG A 537 12.79 2.21 20.83
CA ARG A 537 11.76 1.19 20.58
C ARG A 537 10.85 0.99 21.77
N ALA A 538 9.55 0.79 21.52
CA ALA A 538 8.55 0.41 22.51
C ALA A 538 7.70 -0.75 22.00
N GLU A 539 7.30 -1.65 22.90
CA GLU A 539 6.39 -2.75 22.59
C GLU A 539 4.97 -2.40 23.02
N ILE A 540 4.01 -2.52 22.11
CA ILE A 540 2.59 -2.28 22.34
C ILE A 540 1.86 -3.60 22.27
N GLY A 541 1.35 -4.05 23.42
CA GLY A 541 0.58 -5.28 23.55
C GLY A 541 -0.92 -5.00 23.48
N PHE A 542 -1.67 -5.83 22.77
CA PHE A 542 -3.13 -5.76 22.72
C PHE A 542 -3.79 -7.13 22.54
N THR A 543 -5.08 -7.22 22.87
CA THR A 543 -5.92 -8.41 22.68
C THR A 543 -7.30 -7.98 22.20
N VAL A 544 -7.95 -8.82 21.39
CA VAL A 544 -9.36 -8.63 20.99
C VAL A 544 -10.25 -8.74 22.22
N VAL A 545 -11.19 -7.80 22.39
CA VAL A 545 -12.13 -7.84 23.52
C VAL A 545 -12.98 -9.12 23.46
N SER A 546 -13.06 -9.83 24.58
CA SER A 546 -13.86 -11.05 24.68
C SER A 546 -15.36 -10.74 24.62
N GLY A 547 -16.11 -11.54 23.86
CA GLY A 547 -17.57 -11.42 23.80
C GLY A 547 -18.09 -10.38 22.80
N LEU A 548 -17.24 -9.83 21.94
CA LEU A 548 -17.68 -9.04 20.80
C LEU A 548 -18.63 -9.85 19.90
N GLU A 549 -19.72 -9.23 19.46
CA GLU A 549 -20.71 -9.86 18.59
C GLU A 549 -20.22 -10.01 17.15
N ALA A 550 -19.30 -9.14 16.71
CA ALA A 550 -18.75 -9.14 15.36
C ALA A 550 -17.30 -8.63 15.34
N PRO A 551 -16.50 -9.08 14.36
CA PRO A 551 -15.18 -8.52 14.07
C PRO A 551 -15.24 -7.04 13.70
N ASN A 552 -14.13 -6.34 13.87
CA ASN A 552 -13.99 -4.91 13.60
C ASN A 552 -12.61 -4.56 13.00
N LEU A 553 -12.42 -3.31 12.62
CA LEU A 553 -11.24 -2.81 11.89
C LEU A 553 -10.60 -1.62 12.62
N PRO A 554 -10.20 -1.76 13.90
CA PRO A 554 -9.65 -0.64 14.67
C PRO A 554 -8.26 -0.22 14.17
N VAL A 555 -7.94 1.03 14.44
CA VAL A 555 -6.62 1.62 14.22
C VAL A 555 -5.99 1.94 15.57
N ILE A 556 -4.78 1.46 15.82
CA ILE A 556 -3.99 1.84 16.99
C ILE A 556 -3.06 2.98 16.58
N ALA A 557 -3.24 4.16 17.14
CA ALA A 557 -2.42 5.34 16.88
C ALA A 557 -1.45 5.65 18.04
N PHE A 558 -0.29 6.22 17.71
CA PHE A 558 0.84 6.42 18.59
C PHE A 558 1.18 7.91 18.74
N PHE A 559 1.26 8.40 19.98
CA PHE A 559 1.53 9.81 20.28
C PHE A 559 2.75 9.90 21.21
N PRO A 560 3.97 10.08 20.66
CA PRO A 560 5.18 10.19 21.46
C PRO A 560 5.29 11.55 22.14
N TYR A 561 5.83 11.58 23.36
CA TYR A 561 6.01 12.81 24.15
C TYR A 561 7.24 12.71 25.06
N TYR A 562 7.87 13.84 25.40
CA TYR A 562 8.96 13.83 26.37
C TYR A 562 8.41 13.65 27.80
N LEU A 563 9.05 12.78 28.60
CA LEU A 563 8.61 12.50 29.98
C LEU A 563 8.79 13.68 30.95
N ASP A 564 9.55 14.70 30.56
CA ASP A 564 9.69 15.96 31.30
C ASP A 564 8.59 16.98 30.96
N GLY A 565 7.71 16.65 30.01
CA GLY A 565 6.52 17.42 29.64
C GLY A 565 5.23 16.61 29.80
N SER A 566 4.12 17.22 29.40
CA SER A 566 2.81 16.55 29.34
C SER A 566 2.61 15.92 27.96
N PRO A 567 1.99 14.73 27.88
CA PRO A 567 1.56 14.19 26.60
C PRO A 567 0.49 15.08 25.95
N ASP A 568 0.51 15.16 24.63
CA ASP A 568 -0.62 15.69 23.87
C ASP A 568 -1.86 14.81 24.10
N VAL A 569 -3.03 15.44 24.16
CA VAL A 569 -4.31 14.72 24.20
C VAL A 569 -4.58 14.15 22.81
N PRO A 570 -4.74 12.82 22.65
CA PRO A 570 -5.14 12.24 21.37
C PRO A 570 -6.42 12.90 20.85
N PRO A 571 -6.49 13.29 19.56
CA PRO A 571 -7.66 13.97 19.01
C PRO A 571 -8.89 13.06 19.04
N GLU A 572 -10.08 13.64 19.15
CA GLU A 572 -11.34 12.87 19.08
C GLU A 572 -11.59 12.27 17.68
N ARG A 573 -11.03 12.89 16.65
CA ARG A 573 -11.13 12.43 15.25
C ARG A 573 -9.82 12.63 14.50
N VAL A 574 -9.47 11.67 13.65
CA VAL A 574 -8.38 11.79 12.67
C VAL A 574 -8.97 11.94 11.28
N GLY A 575 -8.51 12.96 10.55
CA GLY A 575 -9.04 13.38 9.26
C GLY A 575 -8.50 12.62 8.05
N PHE A 576 -9.10 12.93 6.90
CA PHE A 576 -8.71 12.40 5.59
C PHE A 576 -7.38 13.01 5.09
N VAL A 577 -7.33 14.34 4.95
CA VAL A 577 -6.13 15.10 4.55
C VAL A 577 -5.96 16.35 5.41
N GLY A 578 -4.72 16.85 5.50
CA GLY A 578 -4.40 18.12 6.15
C GLY A 578 -4.03 18.04 7.63
N ALA A 579 -4.07 19.20 8.28
CA ALA A 579 -3.62 19.45 9.64
C ALA A 579 -4.80 19.61 10.63
N PRO A 580 -4.57 19.46 11.95
CA PRO A 580 -3.34 18.98 12.58
C PRO A 580 -3.21 17.45 12.61
N TRP A 581 -4.29 16.72 12.31
CA TRP A 581 -4.35 15.26 12.39
C TRP A 581 -5.08 14.66 11.19
N SER A 582 -4.33 13.98 10.33
CA SER A 582 -4.87 13.14 9.25
C SER A 582 -4.08 11.85 9.13
N PHE A 583 -4.64 10.83 8.47
CA PHE A 583 -3.91 9.57 8.26
C PHE A 583 -2.64 9.73 7.43
N VAL A 584 -2.48 10.86 6.72
CA VAL A 584 -1.29 11.20 5.93
C VAL A 584 -0.07 11.36 6.85
N SER A 585 -0.25 11.99 8.01
CA SER A 585 0.81 12.34 8.96
C SER A 585 0.70 11.65 10.31
N ALA A 586 -0.37 10.89 10.54
CA ALA A 586 -0.54 10.09 11.74
C ALA A 586 0.41 8.88 11.78
N PHE A 587 0.65 8.43 13.01
CA PHE A 587 1.50 7.31 13.38
C PHE A 587 0.61 6.17 13.86
N TYR A 588 0.50 5.06 13.12
CA TYR A 588 -0.49 4.05 13.43
C TYR A 588 -0.20 2.64 12.88
N CYS A 589 -0.98 1.69 13.39
CA CYS A 589 -1.13 0.32 12.93
C CYS A 589 -2.63 0.05 12.68
N CYS A 590 -2.99 -0.45 11.50
CA CYS A 590 -4.31 -0.98 11.20
C CYS A 590 -4.41 -2.43 11.68
N VAL A 591 -5.44 -2.74 12.46
CA VAL A 591 -5.71 -4.09 12.93
C VAL A 591 -6.99 -4.60 12.27
N ARG A 592 -6.86 -5.64 11.46
CA ARG A 592 -8.01 -6.36 10.92
C ARG A 592 -8.34 -7.55 11.77
N MET A 593 -9.50 -7.52 12.41
CA MET A 593 -10.06 -8.72 13.01
C MET A 593 -10.66 -9.59 11.90
N LEU A 594 -10.21 -10.84 11.85
CA LEU A 594 -10.76 -11.83 10.96
C LEU A 594 -12.14 -12.29 11.46
N PRO A 595 -12.98 -12.86 10.57
CA PRO A 595 -14.29 -13.36 10.95
C PRO A 595 -14.23 -14.35 12.12
N PHE A 596 -15.20 -14.25 13.03
CA PHE A 596 -15.29 -15.04 14.26
C PHE A 596 -15.81 -16.45 13.99
N ASP A 597 -14.95 -17.27 13.38
CA ASP A 597 -15.28 -18.63 12.90
C ASP A 597 -14.72 -19.76 13.79
N ASP A 598 -14.34 -19.48 15.04
CA ASP A 598 -13.71 -20.48 15.92
C ASP A 598 -14.59 -21.73 16.15
N GLN A 599 -15.93 -21.57 16.06
CA GLN A 599 -16.90 -22.66 16.20
C GLN A 599 -17.12 -23.47 14.90
N LEU A 600 -16.71 -22.93 13.74
CA LEU A 600 -16.99 -23.49 12.42
C LEU A 600 -16.41 -24.91 12.21
N PRO A 601 -15.19 -25.26 12.68
CA PRO A 601 -14.66 -26.63 12.56
C PRO A 601 -15.52 -27.69 13.24
N GLU A 602 -16.01 -27.38 14.44
CA GLU A 602 -16.87 -28.29 15.21
C GLU A 602 -18.26 -28.44 14.58
N ASP A 603 -18.81 -27.35 14.05
CA ASP A 603 -20.06 -27.37 13.30
C ASP A 603 -19.94 -28.20 12.02
N PHE A 604 -18.82 -28.07 11.30
CA PHE A 604 -18.51 -28.88 10.13
C PHE A 604 -18.39 -30.37 10.47
N ARG A 605 -17.72 -30.70 11.58
CA ARG A 605 -17.60 -32.09 12.06
C ARG A 605 -18.96 -32.72 12.30
N LYS A 606 -19.84 -32.04 13.06
CA LYS A 606 -21.21 -32.50 13.34
C LYS A 606 -22.01 -32.65 12.07
N TYR A 607 -21.93 -31.65 11.18
CA TYR A 607 -22.62 -31.68 9.89
C TYR A 607 -22.22 -32.90 9.06
N CYS A 608 -20.91 -33.21 8.97
CA CYS A 608 -20.44 -34.42 8.31
C CYS A 608 -20.95 -35.69 8.98
N GLU A 609 -20.95 -35.78 10.31
CA GLU A 609 -21.46 -36.95 11.04
C GLU A 609 -22.94 -37.20 10.78
N GLU A 610 -23.76 -36.15 10.81
CA GLU A 610 -25.19 -36.18 10.50
C GLU A 610 -25.47 -36.62 9.05
N HIS A 611 -24.57 -36.29 8.13
CA HIS A 611 -24.65 -36.67 6.71
C HIS A 611 -23.79 -37.89 6.37
N HIS A 612 -23.44 -38.72 7.37
CA HIS A 612 -22.69 -39.97 7.19
C HIS A 612 -21.36 -39.82 6.44
N ASN A 613 -20.69 -38.68 6.63
CA ASN A 613 -19.45 -38.29 5.96
C ASN A 613 -19.57 -38.25 4.43
N ASP A 614 -20.76 -37.96 3.89
CA ASP A 614 -20.98 -37.80 2.45
C ASP A 614 -20.16 -36.61 1.89
N PRO A 615 -19.25 -36.85 0.93
CA PRO A 615 -18.45 -35.80 0.31
C PRO A 615 -19.27 -34.74 -0.43
N VAL A 616 -20.47 -35.07 -0.95
CA VAL A 616 -21.34 -34.08 -1.63
C VAL A 616 -21.90 -33.10 -0.62
N ALA A 617 -22.51 -33.59 0.47
CA ALA A 617 -23.00 -32.73 1.54
C ALA A 617 -21.86 -31.90 2.16
N ALA A 618 -20.71 -32.51 2.42
CA ALA A 618 -19.55 -31.81 2.97
C ALA A 618 -19.06 -30.68 2.04
N TRP A 619 -19.03 -30.92 0.72
CA TRP A 619 -18.73 -29.88 -0.28
C TRP A 619 -19.70 -28.71 -0.19
N ASP A 620 -21.01 -28.97 -0.12
CA ASP A 620 -22.03 -27.92 -0.05
C ASP A 620 -21.82 -27.03 1.18
N TYR A 621 -21.44 -27.61 2.31
CA TYR A 621 -21.05 -26.86 3.50
C TYR A 621 -19.81 -26.01 3.27
N VAL A 622 -18.72 -26.61 2.77
CA VAL A 622 -17.44 -25.91 2.51
C VAL A 622 -17.66 -24.74 1.56
N TYR A 623 -18.39 -24.95 0.46
CA TYR A 623 -18.69 -23.88 -0.47
C TYR A 623 -19.48 -22.76 0.20
N LYS A 624 -20.63 -23.06 0.81
CA LYS A 624 -21.54 -22.04 1.37
C LYS A 624 -21.01 -21.32 2.60
N ARG A 625 -20.13 -21.95 3.39
CA ARG A 625 -19.64 -21.40 4.66
C ARG A 625 -18.22 -20.86 4.58
N VAL A 626 -17.44 -21.27 3.58
CA VAL A 626 -16.02 -20.90 3.45
C VAL A 626 -15.73 -20.21 2.13
N LEU A 627 -16.08 -20.80 0.98
CA LEU A 627 -15.54 -20.38 -0.31
C LEU A 627 -16.43 -19.40 -1.11
N TYR A 628 -17.74 -19.36 -0.86
CA TYR A 628 -18.69 -18.67 -1.74
C TYR A 628 -18.39 -17.18 -1.93
N VAL A 629 -17.97 -16.50 -0.86
CA VAL A 629 -17.68 -15.06 -0.93
C VAL A 629 -16.51 -14.81 -1.87
N TYR A 630 -15.48 -15.65 -1.79
CA TYR A 630 -14.28 -15.55 -2.61
C TYR A 630 -14.55 -15.89 -4.07
N ASP A 631 -15.42 -16.88 -4.32
CA ASP A 631 -15.94 -17.20 -5.66
C ASP A 631 -16.68 -16.00 -6.29
N MET A 632 -17.45 -15.26 -5.49
CA MET A 632 -18.28 -14.16 -5.99
C MET A 632 -17.52 -12.84 -6.16
N ILE A 633 -16.63 -12.47 -5.23
CA ILE A 633 -16.04 -11.11 -5.22
C ILE A 633 -14.63 -11.04 -5.85
N PHE A 634 -13.97 -12.18 -6.09
CA PHE A 634 -12.65 -12.26 -6.71
C PHE A 634 -12.72 -13.04 -8.04
N PRO A 635 -13.22 -12.42 -9.13
CA PRO A 635 -13.34 -13.07 -10.43
C PRO A 635 -11.99 -13.59 -10.97
N VAL A 636 -10.86 -13.04 -10.49
CA VAL A 636 -9.51 -13.52 -10.84
C VAL A 636 -9.31 -15.00 -10.60
N MET A 637 -9.90 -15.56 -9.55
CA MET A 637 -9.75 -16.97 -9.21
C MET A 637 -10.27 -17.85 -10.36
N LYS A 638 -11.48 -17.56 -10.82
CA LYS A 638 -12.14 -18.28 -11.91
C LYS A 638 -11.49 -18.02 -13.26
N TYR A 639 -11.20 -16.76 -13.58
CA TYR A 639 -10.88 -16.36 -14.96
C TYR A 639 -9.38 -16.26 -15.28
N TYR A 640 -8.52 -16.05 -14.28
CA TYR A 640 -7.08 -15.87 -14.49
C TYR A 640 -6.22 -16.91 -13.76
N ALA A 641 -6.66 -17.43 -12.62
CA ALA A 641 -5.97 -18.49 -11.88
C ALA A 641 -6.42 -19.91 -12.28
N ALA A 642 -7.41 -20.03 -13.18
CA ALA A 642 -8.03 -21.31 -13.58
C ALA A 642 -8.52 -22.17 -12.39
N LEU A 643 -8.90 -21.51 -11.29
CA LEU A 643 -9.43 -22.12 -10.07
C LEU A 643 -10.85 -21.60 -9.81
N ASP A 644 -11.84 -22.31 -10.36
CA ASP A 644 -13.25 -22.04 -10.06
C ASP A 644 -13.58 -22.56 -8.65
N LEU A 645 -13.65 -21.64 -7.68
CA LEU A 645 -13.97 -21.96 -6.28
C LEU A 645 -15.41 -22.44 -6.10
N GLY A 646 -16.27 -22.27 -7.11
CA GLY A 646 -17.60 -22.84 -7.16
C GLY A 646 -17.68 -24.24 -7.75
N ASP A 647 -16.62 -24.78 -8.34
CA ASP A 647 -16.58 -26.15 -8.87
C ASP A 647 -15.91 -27.10 -7.88
N ARG A 648 -16.70 -28.05 -7.37
CA ARG A 648 -16.24 -29.11 -6.46
C ARG A 648 -15.01 -29.84 -7.01
N THR A 649 -15.05 -30.24 -8.28
CA THR A 649 -13.98 -31.03 -8.88
C THR A 649 -12.69 -30.22 -8.97
N ALA A 650 -12.81 -28.92 -9.28
CA ALA A 650 -11.67 -28.02 -9.34
C ALA A 650 -11.05 -27.80 -7.95
N VAL A 651 -11.87 -27.63 -6.90
CA VAL A 651 -11.37 -27.45 -5.53
C VAL A 651 -10.77 -28.74 -4.98
N GLU A 652 -11.44 -29.89 -5.11
CA GLU A 652 -10.92 -31.17 -4.62
C GLU A 652 -9.56 -31.52 -5.25
N ARG A 653 -9.40 -31.25 -6.55
CA ARG A 653 -8.13 -31.47 -7.27
C ARG A 653 -6.99 -30.58 -6.75
N ASN A 654 -7.30 -29.38 -6.29
CA ASN A 654 -6.32 -28.37 -5.90
C ASN A 654 -6.26 -28.11 -4.38
N ILE A 655 -6.92 -28.93 -3.55
CA ILE A 655 -7.11 -28.65 -2.12
C ILE A 655 -5.79 -28.51 -1.36
N ASP A 656 -4.75 -29.26 -1.72
CA ASP A 656 -3.41 -29.14 -1.13
C ASP A 656 -2.80 -27.76 -1.41
N GLN A 657 -2.90 -27.28 -2.65
CA GLN A 657 -2.38 -25.97 -3.05
C GLN A 657 -3.17 -24.83 -2.38
N ILE A 658 -4.50 -24.96 -2.27
CA ILE A 658 -5.34 -23.98 -1.59
C ILE A 658 -4.94 -23.84 -0.11
N LEU A 659 -4.69 -24.96 0.57
CA LEU A 659 -4.24 -24.95 1.96
C LEU A 659 -2.86 -24.33 2.14
N GLU A 660 -1.91 -24.67 1.26
CA GLU A 660 -0.57 -24.08 1.29
C GLU A 660 -0.64 -22.55 1.11
N LEU A 661 -1.37 -22.09 0.10
CA LEU A 661 -1.49 -20.68 -0.23
C LEU A 661 -2.33 -19.87 0.78
N SER A 662 -3.13 -20.53 1.62
CA SER A 662 -3.89 -19.87 2.69
C SER A 662 -3.24 -20.00 4.08
N SER A 663 -2.10 -20.69 4.17
CA SER A 663 -1.35 -20.88 5.41
C SER A 663 -0.85 -19.56 6.01
N VAL A 664 -0.73 -19.50 7.34
CA VAL A 664 -0.23 -18.29 8.03
C VAL A 664 1.16 -17.89 7.56
N SER A 665 2.03 -18.87 7.25
CA SER A 665 3.38 -18.63 6.72
C SER A 665 3.38 -17.88 5.40
N MET A 666 2.31 -18.02 4.60
CA MET A 666 2.16 -17.33 3.33
C MET A 666 1.54 -15.94 3.47
N ALA A 667 1.11 -15.49 4.66
CA ALA A 667 0.33 -14.25 4.81
C ALA A 667 1.00 -12.99 4.24
N ASN A 668 2.33 -12.94 4.22
CA ASN A 668 3.12 -11.84 3.64
C ASN A 668 3.65 -12.14 2.23
N SER A 669 3.29 -13.29 1.64
CA SER A 669 3.64 -13.64 0.27
C SER A 669 2.71 -12.95 -0.74
N SER A 670 3.21 -12.67 -1.94
CA SER A 670 2.37 -12.26 -3.07
C SER A 670 1.44 -13.36 -3.59
N LEU A 671 1.61 -14.61 -3.14
CA LEU A 671 0.81 -15.77 -3.56
C LEU A 671 -0.37 -16.06 -2.63
N TYR A 672 -0.45 -15.35 -1.49
CA TYR A 672 -1.45 -15.67 -0.48
C TYR A 672 -2.89 -15.65 -1.03
N MET A 673 -3.67 -16.66 -0.65
CA MET A 673 -5.09 -16.76 -0.98
C MET A 673 -5.95 -16.86 0.29
N PRO A 674 -7.08 -16.15 0.36
CA PRO A 674 -7.56 -15.16 -0.61
C PRO A 674 -6.70 -13.90 -0.58
N VAL A 675 -6.67 -13.17 -1.69
CA VAL A 675 -5.92 -11.91 -1.84
C VAL A 675 -6.15 -10.94 -0.67
N THR A 676 -7.39 -10.84 -0.19
CA THR A 676 -7.77 -9.97 0.92
C THR A 676 -7.27 -10.40 2.29
N ARG A 677 -6.64 -11.57 2.40
CA ARG A 677 -6.04 -12.08 3.65
C ARG A 677 -7.05 -12.22 4.79
N ASP A 678 -8.31 -12.47 4.44
CA ASP A 678 -9.43 -12.48 5.38
C ASP A 678 -10.05 -13.85 5.62
N LEU A 679 -9.32 -14.91 5.26
CA LEU A 679 -9.68 -16.27 5.60
C LEU A 679 -9.24 -16.57 7.04
N SER A 680 -10.21 -16.64 7.94
CA SER A 680 -10.02 -16.92 9.37
C SER A 680 -9.35 -18.27 9.62
N SER A 681 -8.76 -18.43 10.81
CA SER A 681 -8.26 -19.72 11.31
C SER A 681 -9.32 -20.82 11.27
N GLY A 682 -10.56 -20.52 11.71
CA GLY A 682 -11.68 -21.45 11.66
C GLY A 682 -12.01 -21.95 10.25
N LYS A 683 -12.08 -21.03 9.26
CA LYS A 683 -12.30 -21.38 7.85
C LYS A 683 -11.17 -22.23 7.28
N ARG A 684 -9.90 -21.94 7.62
CA ARG A 684 -8.74 -22.74 7.19
C ARG A 684 -8.80 -24.17 7.75
N LYS A 685 -9.12 -24.33 9.03
CA LYS A 685 -9.31 -25.65 9.66
C LYS A 685 -10.41 -26.48 8.99
N VAL A 686 -11.52 -25.85 8.58
CA VAL A 686 -12.58 -26.53 7.82
C VAL A 686 -12.05 -27.07 6.49
N LEU A 687 -11.23 -26.31 5.76
CA LEU A 687 -10.60 -26.79 4.52
C LEU A 687 -9.66 -27.99 4.77
N GLU A 688 -8.90 -27.98 5.87
CA GLU A 688 -8.05 -29.11 6.27
C GLU A 688 -8.84 -30.36 6.64
N MET A 689 -9.94 -30.18 7.38
CA MET A 689 -10.87 -31.27 7.72
C MET A 689 -11.53 -31.84 6.48
N TYR A 690 -11.91 -30.99 5.52
CA TYR A 690 -12.46 -31.41 4.23
C TYR A 690 -11.44 -32.23 3.43
N ARG A 691 -10.19 -31.76 3.32
CA ARG A 691 -9.09 -32.56 2.73
C ARG A 691 -8.94 -33.93 3.40
N THR A 692 -9.04 -33.98 4.73
CA THR A 692 -8.90 -35.23 5.48
C THR A 692 -10.09 -36.16 5.26
N LEU A 693 -11.30 -35.62 5.15
CA LEU A 693 -12.49 -36.36 4.75
C LEU A 693 -12.31 -37.02 3.39
N LEU A 694 -11.85 -36.28 2.38
CA LEU A 694 -11.62 -36.81 1.02
C LEU A 694 -10.61 -37.97 1.00
N ARG A 695 -9.61 -37.94 1.89
CA ARG A 695 -8.53 -38.95 1.92
C ARG A 695 -8.84 -40.15 2.79
N THR A 696 -9.59 -39.96 3.87
CA THR A 696 -9.74 -40.97 4.93
C THR A 696 -11.19 -41.40 5.18
N GLY A 697 -12.15 -40.75 4.51
CA GLY A 697 -13.58 -40.93 4.75
C GLY A 697 -14.08 -40.33 6.06
N LYS A 698 -13.27 -39.54 6.78
CA LYS A 698 -13.65 -38.85 8.02
C LYS A 698 -13.03 -37.46 8.12
N PRO A 699 -13.78 -36.44 8.61
CA PRO A 699 -13.20 -35.15 8.91
C PRO A 699 -12.40 -35.28 10.22
N LYS A 700 -11.10 -35.07 10.16
CA LYS A 700 -10.26 -34.96 11.36
C LYS A 700 -9.47 -33.67 11.25
N GLU A 701 -9.37 -32.96 12.37
CA GLU A 701 -8.35 -31.93 12.49
C GLU A 701 -6.98 -32.61 12.47
N VAL A 702 -6.09 -32.10 11.63
CA VAL A 702 -4.68 -32.43 11.72
C VAL A 702 -4.13 -31.50 12.79
N THR A 703 -3.70 -32.03 13.92
CA THR A 703 -2.94 -31.24 14.90
C THR A 703 -1.65 -30.78 14.22
N SER A 704 -1.62 -29.54 13.75
CA SER A 704 -0.40 -28.85 13.33
C SER A 704 0.06 -27.90 14.43
#